data_AF-A0A7V3AFR0-F1
#
_entry.id   AF-A0A7V3AFR0-F1
#
_cell.length_a   1.000
_cell.length_b   1.000
_cell.length_c   1.000
_cell.angle_alpha   90.00
_cell.angle_beta   90.00
_cell.angle_gamma   90.00
#
_symmetry.space_group_name_H-M   'P 1'
#
loop_
_entity.id
_entity.type
_entity.pdbx_description
1 polymer ?
#
loop_
_entity_poly.entity_id
_entity_poly.type
_entity_poly.pdbx_seq_one_letter_code
_entity_poly.pdbx_strand_id
1 'polypeptide(L)'
;MPIPPHPTAPGPPHAPQRRSRTAPRPAAFSGRLRNAIAGVLAGLSLLSMPSPAGESAARARTYAVVVSAETLKDAPWKAAADALLAKYAAARVIYRSDVRESLLELSARCPDYVAFLAPAAEATPPFVWTVHRMMRELDDDPWTDAVWGIVTGHDAADALRIAKETAPLIIERGASGTGGGDSLGPFSSGFASNEGKPHAFYLKQDGKVEEREEKPDCIRALVDGFHTLKPQCFITSGHATDKDWTVGYTFKGGQFRCDQGQLYGLDTNNQRHDIDSPEPKIWIPAGNCLIGSIPDPDSMVPALIHTGGVRQMFGYTVVTWFGYGGWGIKDLFLGQPGRFTFSEAAFLNHQSLLHRLATRHARFANLQFPTYDHNLMDRVMGYLAQRHGLPRDPKETLGLLWDRDVVAFYGDPAWEARMPAPQDGLPWSQEFSEADGKVTFTIRTDRAGEWPNRPVMQRLPRRLRDIQLLEGADLKPVVADDFILVPLSGKFEAGYTARVVFSGTPLTPDLDGWQEAEAALKDLPDGFAPALRHAFGRAGTHRRELVAALRAAAQATDEKARQARVKAMAFLIANMPLADLRSVSQEVLLDALEGTLEAQAGAPWKASLSEDLVLNCVLPYANLDERREAWRKDFQQRFARRAWEQATPGEAACWLNRTIFRELKVAYHATRRPKPNQSPSESIAAGYASCSGLSILLVDACRACGIPARIAGIPQWKAAHADAQGNHGGNHMWVEVWDRGAWHCLGASEDSPLDETWFMARIGEASDERNWAHAIYAASWQQTGLSFPLVWNLPGNDVAAIDVTGEYLKKLAAKAAEKPADPPAGKTN
;
A
#
# COMPACT_ATOMS: atom_id res chain seq x y z
N MET A 1 -12.63 -40.07 -17.47
CA MET A 1 -11.93 -40.94 -18.43
C MET A 1 -10.45 -40.87 -18.13
N PRO A 2 -9.76 -41.99 -17.83
CA PRO A 2 -8.31 -42.00 -17.61
C PRO A 2 -7.56 -42.12 -18.94
N ILE A 3 -6.40 -41.46 -19.04
CA ILE A 3 -5.49 -41.49 -20.20
C ILE A 3 -4.28 -42.39 -19.86
N PRO A 4 -3.75 -43.21 -20.80
CA PRO A 4 -2.84 -44.31 -20.48
C PRO A 4 -1.34 -43.93 -20.39
N PRO A 5 -0.46 -44.83 -19.86
CA PRO A 5 0.96 -44.54 -19.60
C PRO A 5 1.95 -45.06 -20.67
N HIS A 6 3.25 -44.79 -20.41
CA HIS A 6 4.48 -45.35 -21.04
C HIS A 6 4.96 -44.71 -22.37
N PRO A 7 6.27 -44.80 -22.74
CA PRO A 7 7.29 -45.76 -22.26
C PRO A 7 8.69 -45.23 -21.86
N THR A 8 9.53 -46.18 -21.45
CA THR A 8 10.93 -46.07 -21.01
C THR A 8 11.96 -46.00 -22.14
N ALA A 9 13.09 -45.31 -21.85
CA ALA A 9 14.48 -45.43 -22.34
C ALA A 9 14.86 -46.28 -23.59
N PRO A 10 15.91 -45.81 -24.30
CA PRO A 10 17.03 -46.67 -24.68
C PRO A 10 18.40 -46.16 -24.17
N GLY A 11 19.41 -47.05 -24.17
CA GLY A 11 20.75 -46.85 -23.60
C GLY A 11 21.82 -46.22 -24.52
N PRO A 12 23.11 -46.24 -24.09
CA PRO A 12 24.16 -45.32 -24.57
C PRO A 12 25.13 -45.92 -25.61
N PRO A 13 26.03 -45.10 -26.20
CA PRO A 13 27.25 -45.57 -26.84
C PRO A 13 28.57 -44.98 -26.25
N HIS A 14 29.43 -45.90 -25.80
CA HIS A 14 30.91 -45.94 -25.86
C HIS A 14 31.82 -44.69 -25.96
N ALA A 15 32.84 -44.69 -25.10
CA ALA A 15 34.12 -43.95 -25.25
C ALA A 15 35.20 -44.78 -25.98
N PRO A 16 36.25 -44.13 -26.52
CA PRO A 16 37.62 -44.33 -25.99
C PRO A 16 38.50 -43.02 -26.07
N GLN A 17 39.74 -42.89 -25.59
CA GLN A 17 40.64 -43.82 -24.87
C GLN A 17 41.45 -43.16 -23.71
N ARG A 18 42.79 -42.93 -23.84
CA ARG A 18 43.73 -42.47 -22.78
C ARG A 18 45.06 -41.89 -23.33
N ARG A 19 45.78 -41.14 -22.46
CA ARG A 19 47.27 -40.94 -22.28
C ARG A 19 47.71 -39.46 -22.45
N SER A 20 48.67 -38.90 -21.69
CA SER A 20 49.40 -39.34 -20.48
C SER A 20 50.16 -38.18 -19.77
N ARG A 21 50.51 -38.41 -18.49
CA ARG A 21 51.56 -37.79 -17.61
C ARG A 21 52.74 -37.08 -18.34
N THR A 22 53.47 -36.09 -17.78
CA THR A 22 54.13 -35.99 -16.44
C THR A 22 54.48 -34.55 -16.01
N ALA A 23 54.70 -34.31 -14.70
CA ALA A 23 55.41 -33.13 -14.14
C ALA A 23 56.95 -33.32 -14.15
N PRO A 24 57.78 -32.31 -13.80
CA PRO A 24 58.18 -32.12 -12.38
C PRO A 24 58.55 -30.67 -11.92
N ARG A 25 58.84 -30.56 -10.62
CA ARG A 25 59.51 -29.47 -9.85
C ARG A 25 60.79 -30.07 -9.21
N PRO A 26 61.63 -29.35 -8.45
CA PRO A 26 62.23 -28.01 -8.62
C PRO A 26 63.78 -28.06 -8.43
N ALA A 27 64.49 -26.92 -8.46
CA ALA A 27 65.87 -26.81 -7.96
C ALA A 27 66.20 -25.39 -7.45
N ALA A 28 67.24 -25.25 -6.63
CA ALA A 28 67.57 -24.01 -5.91
C ALA A 28 69.09 -23.77 -5.78
N PHE A 29 69.42 -22.60 -5.19
CA PHE A 29 70.68 -22.22 -4.50
C PHE A 29 71.84 -21.49 -5.21
N SER A 30 72.39 -20.55 -4.42
CA SER A 30 73.66 -19.81 -4.52
C SER A 30 73.74 -18.61 -5.49
N GLY A 31 74.36 -17.48 -5.12
CA GLY A 31 74.89 -17.12 -3.79
C GLY A 31 75.72 -15.83 -3.74
N ARG A 32 76.47 -15.68 -2.63
CA ARG A 32 77.53 -14.70 -2.31
C ARG A 32 77.14 -13.30 -1.81
N LEU A 33 78.01 -12.83 -0.91
CA LEU A 33 77.95 -11.65 -0.03
C LEU A 33 79.28 -10.89 -0.18
N ARG A 34 79.27 -9.54 -0.17
CA ARG A 34 80.32 -8.67 0.42
C ARG A 34 80.05 -7.16 0.20
N ASN A 35 80.10 -6.39 1.29
CA ASN A 35 80.64 -5.01 1.46
C ASN A 35 80.10 -3.85 0.57
N ALA A 36 79.91 -2.60 1.03
CA ALA A 36 79.95 -2.00 2.38
C ALA A 36 79.31 -0.58 2.39
N ILE A 37 78.80 -0.17 3.56
CA ILE A 37 78.69 1.21 4.12
C ILE A 37 78.36 2.40 3.17
N ALA A 38 77.15 2.97 3.33
CA ALA A 38 76.88 4.41 3.64
C ALA A 38 75.50 4.88 3.11
N GLY A 39 74.80 5.72 3.90
CA GLY A 39 73.85 6.71 3.34
C GLY A 39 72.35 6.41 3.47
N VAL A 40 71.73 7.04 4.48
CA VAL A 40 70.48 7.84 4.38
C VAL A 40 69.24 7.26 3.68
N LEU A 41 68.16 7.10 4.47
CA LEU A 41 66.73 7.07 4.08
C LEU A 41 66.32 6.13 2.94
N ALA A 42 65.79 4.95 3.29
CA ALA A 42 65.03 4.10 2.37
C ALA A 42 63.73 3.58 3.00
N GLY A 43 62.64 3.75 2.25
CA GLY A 43 61.29 3.38 2.63
C GLY A 43 61.06 1.89 2.90
N LEU A 44 60.08 1.65 3.77
CA LEU A 44 59.38 0.37 3.86
C LEU A 44 58.46 0.24 2.63
N SER A 45 58.97 -0.44 1.60
CA SER A 45 58.14 -0.95 0.51
C SER A 45 57.21 -2.03 1.07
N LEU A 46 56.05 -1.61 1.58
CA LEU A 46 54.94 -2.51 1.85
C LEU A 46 54.58 -3.22 0.53
N LEU A 47 54.56 -4.55 0.56
CA LEU A 47 53.92 -5.35 -0.47
C LEU A 47 52.48 -4.85 -0.60
N SER A 48 52.15 -4.31 -1.77
CA SER A 48 50.79 -3.91 -2.11
C SER A 48 49.90 -5.15 -2.10
N MET A 49 49.24 -5.39 -0.96
CA MET A 49 48.00 -6.14 -0.98
C MET A 49 46.97 -5.30 -1.72
N PRO A 50 46.10 -5.90 -2.54
CA PRO A 50 45.05 -5.14 -3.20
C PRO A 50 44.17 -4.50 -2.13
N SER A 51 44.17 -3.17 -2.05
CA SER A 51 43.18 -2.44 -1.26
C SER A 51 41.79 -2.89 -1.70
N PRO A 52 40.84 -3.11 -0.77
CA PRO A 52 39.45 -3.26 -1.14
C PRO A 52 39.02 -2.00 -1.90
N ALA A 53 38.67 -2.16 -3.17
CA ALA A 53 38.30 -1.04 -4.01
C ALA A 53 36.90 -0.55 -3.63
N GLY A 54 36.82 0.67 -3.10
CA GLY A 54 35.58 1.44 -3.03
C GLY A 54 34.62 1.07 -1.90
N GLU A 55 35.04 1.22 -0.64
CA GLU A 55 34.06 1.56 0.41
C GLU A 55 33.50 2.96 0.13
N SER A 56 32.42 3.01 -0.66
CA SER A 56 31.44 4.09 -0.62
C SER A 56 30.96 4.19 0.83
N ALA A 57 31.34 5.24 1.54
CA ALA A 57 31.04 5.39 2.96
C ALA A 57 29.50 5.43 3.15
N ALA A 58 28.93 4.29 3.52
CA ALA A 58 27.49 4.11 3.61
C ALA A 58 26.92 5.11 4.63
N ARG A 59 26.07 6.01 4.15
CA ARG A 59 25.38 6.99 5.01
C ARG A 59 24.59 6.22 6.06
N ALA A 60 24.73 6.62 7.32
CA ALA A 60 23.95 6.03 8.41
C ALA A 60 22.45 6.09 8.07
N ARG A 61 21.77 4.94 8.22
CA ARG A 61 20.33 4.81 8.00
C ARG A 61 19.57 5.79 8.90
N THR A 62 18.58 6.44 8.35
CA THR A 62 17.75 7.43 9.03
C THR A 62 16.62 6.77 9.81
N TYR A 63 16.20 7.39 10.91
CA TYR A 63 15.21 6.83 11.82
C TYR A 63 14.23 7.92 12.27
N ALA A 64 12.95 7.57 12.38
CA ALA A 64 11.91 8.43 12.95
C ALA A 64 11.18 7.73 14.12
N VAL A 65 10.90 8.47 15.18
CA VAL A 65 10.02 8.08 16.29
C VAL A 65 8.70 8.84 16.13
N VAL A 66 7.63 8.11 15.82
CA VAL A 66 6.26 8.62 15.77
C VAL A 66 5.60 8.33 17.11
N VAL A 67 5.02 9.35 17.76
CA VAL A 67 4.43 9.23 19.10
C VAL A 67 3.28 10.23 19.28
N SER A 68 2.26 9.87 20.05
CA SER A 68 1.14 10.79 20.32
C SER A 68 1.56 11.91 21.27
N ALA A 69 0.94 13.08 21.10
CA ALA A 69 1.10 14.21 22.01
C ALA A 69 0.58 13.91 23.42
N GLU A 70 -0.30 12.92 23.59
CA GLU A 70 -0.77 12.44 24.89
C GLU A 70 0.27 11.56 25.57
N THR A 71 0.79 10.55 24.86
CA THR A 71 1.86 9.65 25.34
C THR A 71 3.10 10.43 25.77
N LEU A 72 3.43 11.54 25.12
CA LEU A 72 4.56 12.41 25.51
C LEU A 72 4.37 13.20 26.82
N LYS A 73 3.15 13.27 27.38
CA LYS A 73 2.90 13.87 28.70
C LYS A 73 3.24 12.91 29.84
N ASP A 74 3.15 11.61 29.60
CA ASP A 74 3.58 10.58 30.54
C ASP A 74 5.11 10.51 30.55
N ALA A 75 5.72 10.80 31.71
CA ALA A 75 7.17 10.91 31.83
C ALA A 75 7.90 9.57 31.60
N PRO A 76 7.44 8.42 32.15
CA PRO A 76 7.93 7.10 31.75
C PRO A 76 7.89 6.83 30.25
N TRP A 77 6.78 7.05 29.55
CA TRP A 77 6.69 6.84 28.10
C TRP A 77 7.58 7.81 27.31
N LYS A 78 7.63 9.08 27.73
CA LYS A 78 8.56 10.06 27.16
C LYS A 78 10.02 9.60 27.30
N ALA A 79 10.40 8.95 28.40
CA ALA A 79 11.76 8.42 28.56
C ALA A 79 12.09 7.31 27.54
N ALA A 80 11.11 6.49 27.14
CA ALA A 80 11.26 5.51 26.06
C ALA A 80 11.43 6.20 24.70
N ALA A 81 10.67 7.27 24.43
CA ALA A 81 10.85 8.10 23.22
C ALA A 81 12.24 8.73 23.17
N ASP A 82 12.65 9.41 24.26
CA ASP A 82 13.96 10.07 24.35
C ASP A 82 15.12 9.06 24.19
N ALA A 83 14.96 7.81 24.67
CA ALA A 83 15.95 6.76 24.49
C ALA A 83 16.13 6.34 23.01
N LEU A 84 15.04 6.14 22.26
CA LEU A 84 15.12 5.88 20.81
C LEU A 84 15.71 7.06 20.05
N LEU A 85 15.31 8.29 20.39
CA LEU A 85 15.81 9.52 19.79
C LEU A 85 17.32 9.67 19.99
N ALA A 86 17.83 9.40 21.19
CA ALA A 86 19.25 9.43 21.50
C ALA A 86 20.05 8.30 20.83
N LYS A 87 19.49 7.07 20.81
CA LYS A 87 20.14 5.87 20.25
C LYS A 87 20.44 5.97 18.75
N TYR A 88 19.51 6.56 18.00
CA TYR A 88 19.59 6.62 16.53
C TYR A 88 19.76 8.03 15.96
N ALA A 89 19.95 9.06 16.81
CA ALA A 89 19.86 10.47 16.41
C ALA A 89 18.57 10.79 15.60
N ALA A 90 17.46 10.16 16.01
CA ALA A 90 16.24 10.08 15.22
C ALA A 90 15.43 11.39 15.21
N ALA A 91 14.61 11.54 14.16
CA ALA A 91 13.59 12.58 14.13
C ALA A 91 12.42 12.22 15.07
N ARG A 92 11.87 13.19 15.80
CA ARG A 92 10.62 13.04 16.56
C ARG A 92 9.46 13.62 15.76
N VAL A 93 8.51 12.77 15.40
CA VAL A 93 7.27 13.13 14.71
C VAL A 93 6.10 12.98 15.69
N ILE A 94 5.23 14.00 15.78
CA ILE A 94 4.17 14.05 16.80
C ILE A 94 2.80 14.18 16.12
N TYR A 95 1.87 13.29 16.46
CA TYR A 95 0.46 13.39 16.10
C TYR A 95 -0.41 13.72 17.32
N ARG A 96 -1.62 14.27 17.12
CA ARG A 96 -2.50 14.68 18.23
C ARG A 96 -3.70 13.77 18.44
N SER A 97 -4.39 13.44 17.35
CA SER A 97 -5.64 12.68 17.33
C SER A 97 -5.61 11.50 16.37
N ASP A 98 -4.85 11.61 15.29
CA ASP A 98 -4.80 10.62 14.22
C ASP A 98 -3.36 10.42 13.77
N VAL A 99 -2.89 9.17 13.75
CA VAL A 99 -1.52 8.85 13.31
C VAL A 99 -1.23 9.34 11.89
N ARG A 100 -2.26 9.50 11.04
CA ARG A 100 -2.17 10.08 9.68
C ARG A 100 -1.69 11.53 9.67
N GLU A 101 -1.76 12.26 10.79
CA GLU A 101 -1.12 13.58 10.91
C GLU A 101 0.40 13.50 10.69
N SER A 102 1.03 12.36 11.01
CA SER A 102 2.48 12.16 10.83
C SER A 102 2.90 12.02 9.36
N LEU A 103 1.96 11.72 8.44
CA LEU A 103 2.22 11.49 7.01
C LEU A 103 2.95 12.66 6.34
N LEU A 104 2.58 13.90 6.68
CA LEU A 104 3.18 15.10 6.10
C LEU A 104 4.67 15.24 6.45
N GLU A 105 5.04 14.96 7.69
CA GLU A 105 6.44 15.01 8.11
C GLU A 105 7.23 13.78 7.64
N LEU A 106 6.63 12.58 7.68
CA LEU A 106 7.27 11.34 7.25
C LEU A 106 7.58 11.35 5.74
N SER A 107 6.63 11.76 4.90
CA SER A 107 6.81 11.88 3.44
C SER A 107 7.82 12.97 3.04
N ALA A 108 8.12 13.92 3.92
CA ALA A 108 9.19 14.89 3.71
C ALA A 108 10.56 14.37 4.20
N ARG A 109 10.57 13.46 5.18
CA ARG A 109 11.79 12.89 5.76
C ARG A 109 12.30 11.63 5.04
N CYS A 110 11.39 10.83 4.46
CA CYS A 110 11.66 9.53 3.85
C CYS A 110 12.62 8.65 4.69
N PRO A 111 12.28 8.35 5.96
CA PRO A 111 13.18 7.66 6.88
C PRO A 111 13.34 6.18 6.52
N ASP A 112 14.55 5.63 6.67
CA ASP A 112 14.82 4.21 6.46
C ASP A 112 14.13 3.29 7.49
N TYR A 113 13.85 3.83 8.69
CA TYR A 113 13.22 3.14 9.81
C TYR A 113 12.18 4.04 10.51
N VAL A 114 11.03 3.47 10.89
CA VAL A 114 9.98 4.18 11.64
C VAL A 114 9.52 3.37 12.86
N ALA A 115 9.76 3.87 14.06
CA ALA A 115 9.18 3.32 15.28
C ALA A 115 7.95 4.11 15.71
N PHE A 116 6.82 3.42 15.80
CA PHE A 116 5.60 3.93 16.41
C PHE A 116 5.65 3.60 17.90
N LEU A 117 5.98 4.58 18.75
CA LEU A 117 5.95 4.42 20.19
C LEU A 117 4.52 4.67 20.67
N ALA A 118 3.87 3.62 21.18
CA ALA A 118 2.45 3.64 21.55
C ALA A 118 2.20 2.75 22.78
N PRO A 119 1.49 3.23 23.81
CA PRO A 119 0.93 2.39 24.86
C PRO A 119 0.03 1.29 24.28
N ALA A 120 -0.14 0.18 25.00
CA ALA A 120 -0.98 -0.93 24.56
C ALA A 120 -2.42 -0.49 24.18
N ALA A 121 -2.97 0.51 24.90
CA ALA A 121 -4.29 1.09 24.61
C ALA A 121 -4.35 1.95 23.33
N GLU A 122 -3.22 2.45 22.81
CA GLU A 122 -3.14 3.13 21.51
C GLU A 122 -2.84 2.12 20.37
N ALA A 123 -2.06 1.06 20.64
CA ALA A 123 -1.55 0.07 19.67
C ALA A 123 -2.59 -0.98 19.19
N THR A 124 -3.85 -0.57 19.05
CA THR A 124 -5.01 -1.42 18.71
C THR A 124 -4.97 -1.93 17.25
N PRO A 125 -5.79 -2.94 16.87
CA PRO A 125 -5.90 -3.34 15.46
C PRO A 125 -6.28 -2.17 14.52
N PRO A 126 -7.16 -1.23 14.91
CA PRO A 126 -7.40 0.00 14.16
C PRO A 126 -6.25 1.03 14.11
N PHE A 127 -5.17 0.83 14.84
CA PHE A 127 -3.91 1.56 14.65
C PHE A 127 -3.07 0.90 13.55
N VAL A 128 -2.87 -0.43 13.66
CA VAL A 128 -2.02 -1.23 12.77
C VAL A 128 -2.41 -1.12 11.30
N TRP A 129 -3.70 -1.22 10.96
CA TRP A 129 -4.17 -1.11 9.57
C TRP A 129 -3.99 0.27 8.93
N THR A 130 -3.90 1.32 9.77
CA THR A 130 -3.76 2.72 9.37
C THR A 130 -2.29 3.01 9.12
N VAL A 131 -1.41 2.51 10.00
CA VAL A 131 0.04 2.50 9.78
C VAL A 131 0.40 1.77 8.49
N HIS A 132 -0.14 0.55 8.25
CA HIS A 132 0.08 -0.19 7.01
C HIS A 132 -0.25 0.62 5.75
N ARG A 133 -1.39 1.33 5.75
CA ARG A 133 -1.82 2.16 4.62
C ARG A 133 -0.96 3.41 4.46
N MET A 134 -0.72 4.13 5.56
CA MET A 134 0.09 5.35 5.59
C MET A 134 1.55 5.11 5.18
N MET A 135 2.10 3.94 5.50
CA MET A 135 3.45 3.51 5.12
C MET A 135 3.53 2.94 3.68
N ARG A 136 2.54 3.22 2.82
CA ARG A 136 2.56 3.02 1.36
C ARG A 136 2.06 4.27 0.63
N GLU A 137 2.29 5.43 1.24
CA GLU A 137 1.80 6.74 0.82
C GLU A 137 2.83 7.85 1.08
N LEU A 138 4.09 7.51 1.48
CA LEU A 138 5.14 8.52 1.67
C LEU A 138 5.71 9.01 0.34
N ASP A 139 5.88 8.13 -0.65
CA ASP A 139 6.24 8.47 -2.03
C ASP A 139 5.26 7.92 -3.09
N ASP A 140 5.65 7.97 -4.37
CA ASP A 140 4.74 7.78 -5.49
C ASP A 140 4.54 6.36 -6.04
N ASP A 141 5.22 5.38 -5.46
CA ASP A 141 5.07 3.97 -5.81
C ASP A 141 4.09 3.22 -4.85
N PRO A 142 3.75 1.93 -5.09
CA PRO A 142 2.80 1.18 -4.27
C PRO A 142 3.45 0.37 -3.14
N TRP A 143 4.76 0.53 -2.91
CA TRP A 143 5.55 -0.28 -1.98
C TRP A 143 5.47 0.26 -0.55
N THR A 144 5.98 -0.51 0.42
CA THR A 144 6.11 0.02 1.78
C THR A 144 7.33 0.91 1.93
N ASP A 145 7.11 2.15 2.34
CA ASP A 145 8.09 3.23 2.30
C ASP A 145 9.17 3.15 3.40
N ALA A 146 9.10 2.26 4.40
CA ALA A 146 10.16 2.09 5.42
C ALA A 146 10.06 0.76 6.19
N VAL A 147 11.16 0.33 6.83
CA VAL A 147 11.11 -0.76 7.82
C VAL A 147 10.54 -0.21 9.13
N TRP A 148 9.34 -0.61 9.51
CA TRP A 148 8.63 -0.04 10.66
C TRP A 148 8.25 -1.07 11.73
N GLY A 149 8.02 -0.59 12.94
CA GLY A 149 7.63 -1.41 14.10
C GLY A 149 6.95 -0.60 15.20
N ILE A 150 6.16 -1.27 16.04
CA ILE A 150 5.46 -0.67 17.18
C ILE A 150 6.24 -0.96 18.45
N VAL A 151 6.75 0.07 19.12
CA VAL A 151 7.42 -0.05 20.42
C VAL A 151 6.37 0.16 21.51
N THR A 152 6.08 -0.91 22.26
CA THR A 152 5.02 -0.99 23.26
C THR A 152 5.39 -1.98 24.36
N GLY A 153 4.48 -2.24 25.30
CA GLY A 153 4.64 -3.19 26.39
C GLY A 153 3.42 -3.22 27.32
N HIS A 154 3.50 -3.95 28.43
CA HIS A 154 2.49 -3.84 29.49
C HIS A 154 2.55 -2.46 30.16
N ASP A 155 3.75 -1.94 30.34
CA ASP A 155 4.02 -0.59 30.84
C ASP A 155 5.08 0.15 30.00
N ALA A 156 5.44 1.36 30.44
CA ALA A 156 6.49 2.17 29.81
C ALA A 156 7.91 1.63 30.06
N ALA A 157 8.13 0.83 31.12
CA ALA A 157 9.44 0.27 31.44
C ALA A 157 9.82 -0.83 30.43
N ASP A 158 8.85 -1.59 29.94
CA ASP A 158 8.99 -2.51 28.81
C ASP A 158 9.40 -1.79 27.51
N ALA A 159 8.69 -0.72 27.16
CA ALA A 159 9.01 0.09 25.99
C ALA A 159 10.40 0.73 26.12
N LEU A 160 10.77 1.21 27.31
CA LEU A 160 12.10 1.74 27.62
C LEU A 160 13.20 0.66 27.54
N ARG A 161 12.89 -0.57 27.93
CA ARG A 161 13.78 -1.74 27.84
C ARG A 161 14.05 -2.11 26.38
N ILE A 162 13.02 -2.15 25.53
CA ILE A 162 13.18 -2.33 24.08
C ILE A 162 14.00 -1.18 23.49
N ALA A 163 13.66 0.07 23.82
CA ALA A 163 14.35 1.26 23.31
C ALA A 163 15.85 1.26 23.63
N LYS A 164 16.24 0.79 24.83
CA LYS A 164 17.65 0.72 25.28
C LYS A 164 18.43 -0.50 24.78
N GLU A 165 17.79 -1.47 24.13
CA GLU A 165 18.45 -2.71 23.69
C GLU A 165 19.42 -2.43 22.52
N THR A 166 20.74 -2.44 22.78
CA THR A 166 21.77 -2.15 21.76
C THR A 166 22.55 -3.39 21.30
N ALA A 167 22.59 -4.46 22.10
CA ALA A 167 23.29 -5.67 21.74
C ALA A 167 22.47 -6.47 20.69
N PRO A 168 23.07 -6.90 19.56
CA PRO A 168 22.37 -7.71 18.57
C PRO A 168 22.09 -9.12 19.13
N LEU A 169 20.93 -9.69 18.80
CA LEU A 169 20.55 -11.05 19.16
C LEU A 169 20.92 -12.02 18.03
N ILE A 170 21.97 -12.80 18.24
CA ILE A 170 22.26 -13.99 17.43
C ILE A 170 21.49 -15.18 18.00
N ILE A 171 20.61 -15.77 17.20
CA ILE A 171 19.65 -16.78 17.64
C ILE A 171 20.23 -18.18 17.45
N GLU A 172 20.70 -18.77 18.55
CA GLU A 172 21.23 -20.14 18.57
C GLU A 172 20.28 -21.12 19.25
N ARG A 173 19.49 -20.67 20.23
CA ARG A 173 18.58 -21.50 21.02
C ARG A 173 17.13 -21.25 20.64
N GLY A 174 16.44 -22.28 20.18
CA GLY A 174 15.04 -22.20 19.75
C GLY A 174 14.07 -22.92 20.68
N ALA A 175 12.83 -22.46 20.69
CA ALA A 175 11.69 -23.22 21.17
C ALA A 175 10.64 -23.32 20.04
N SER A 176 9.77 -24.34 20.06
CA SER A 176 8.66 -24.42 19.10
C SER A 176 7.40 -25.09 19.64
N GLY A 177 6.25 -24.51 19.33
CA GLY A 177 4.94 -25.13 19.48
C GLY A 177 4.49 -25.96 18.26
N THR A 178 5.19 -25.80 17.13
CA THR A 178 4.80 -26.28 15.79
C THR A 178 5.89 -27.17 15.17
N GLY A 179 5.51 -28.13 14.33
CA GLY A 179 6.45 -28.96 13.56
C GLY A 179 7.31 -29.98 14.34
N GLY A 180 7.18 -30.08 15.67
CA GLY A 180 7.92 -31.04 16.48
C GLY A 180 9.45 -30.92 16.34
N GLY A 181 10.17 -32.05 16.35
CA GLY A 181 11.63 -32.07 16.29
C GLY A 181 12.25 -31.39 15.06
N ASP A 182 11.59 -31.44 13.90
CA ASP A 182 12.10 -30.84 12.65
C ASP A 182 12.18 -29.30 12.74
N SER A 183 11.27 -28.69 13.51
CA SER A 183 11.28 -27.24 13.76
C SER A 183 12.53 -26.76 14.51
N LEU A 184 13.23 -27.67 15.21
CA LEU A 184 14.49 -27.39 15.90
C LEU A 184 15.71 -27.47 14.97
N GLY A 185 15.52 -27.81 13.69
CA GLY A 185 16.58 -27.87 12.68
C GLY A 185 17.50 -26.63 12.65
N PRO A 186 16.97 -25.40 12.55
CA PRO A 186 17.77 -24.16 12.44
C PRO A 186 18.59 -23.75 13.67
N PHE A 187 18.37 -24.38 14.83
CA PHE A 187 18.96 -23.97 16.11
C PHE A 187 20.06 -24.94 16.55
N SER A 188 21.06 -24.50 17.34
CA SER A 188 22.10 -25.40 17.88
C SER A 188 21.55 -26.31 18.99
N SER A 189 20.64 -25.77 19.79
CA SER A 189 19.90 -26.45 20.86
C SER A 189 18.50 -25.85 21.01
N GLY A 190 17.60 -26.53 21.71
CA GLY A 190 16.23 -26.07 21.86
C GLY A 190 15.25 -27.13 22.35
N PHE A 191 13.97 -26.79 22.37
CA PHE A 191 12.90 -27.70 22.80
C PHE A 191 11.59 -27.44 22.07
N ALA A 192 10.77 -28.47 21.82
CA ALA A 192 9.53 -28.31 21.09
C ALA A 192 8.41 -29.25 21.54
N SER A 193 7.16 -28.82 21.36
CA SER A 193 5.98 -29.69 21.33
C SER A 193 5.55 -29.98 19.89
N ASN A 194 4.58 -30.90 19.70
CA ASN A 194 4.01 -31.19 18.39
C ASN A 194 2.50 -30.91 18.36
N GLU A 195 2.10 -29.98 17.49
CA GLU A 195 0.72 -29.51 17.34
C GLU A 195 -0.27 -30.58 16.79
N GLY A 196 0.24 -31.68 16.25
CA GLY A 196 -0.55 -32.82 15.74
C GLY A 196 -0.36 -34.14 16.51
N LYS A 197 0.54 -34.18 17.50
CA LYS A 197 0.84 -35.39 18.29
C LYS A 197 0.79 -35.09 19.79
N PRO A 198 -0.24 -35.55 20.52
CA PRO A 198 -0.37 -35.28 21.95
C PRO A 198 0.80 -35.88 22.73
N HIS A 199 1.16 -35.23 23.83
CA HIS A 199 2.24 -35.62 24.75
C HIS A 199 3.66 -35.63 24.16
N ALA A 200 3.84 -35.42 22.85
CA ALA A 200 5.18 -35.46 22.24
C ALA A 200 5.95 -34.18 22.52
N PHE A 201 7.09 -34.33 23.20
CA PHE A 201 8.06 -33.28 23.48
C PHE A 201 9.43 -33.66 22.91
N TYR A 202 10.14 -32.67 22.40
CA TYR A 202 11.41 -32.82 21.71
C TYR A 202 12.45 -31.95 22.40
N LEU A 203 13.64 -32.50 22.63
CA LEU A 203 14.77 -31.79 23.21
C LEU A 203 15.96 -31.89 22.24
N LYS A 204 16.50 -30.74 21.83
CA LYS A 204 17.71 -30.65 21.00
C LYS A 204 18.91 -30.25 21.85
N GLN A 205 19.89 -31.14 21.95
CA GLN A 205 21.17 -30.93 22.63
C GLN A 205 22.30 -31.52 21.78
N ASP A 206 23.45 -30.84 21.72
CA ASP A 206 24.62 -31.25 20.93
C ASP A 206 24.29 -31.64 19.47
N GLY A 207 23.36 -30.90 18.85
CA GLY A 207 22.88 -31.12 17.48
C GLY A 207 21.91 -32.31 17.30
N LYS A 208 21.71 -33.15 18.33
CA LYS A 208 20.78 -34.30 18.30
C LYS A 208 19.43 -33.91 18.84
N VAL A 209 18.36 -34.46 18.26
CA VAL A 209 16.98 -34.30 18.75
C VAL A 209 16.53 -35.62 19.38
N GLU A 210 16.10 -35.57 20.64
CA GLU A 210 15.47 -36.67 21.36
C GLU A 210 13.97 -36.40 21.49
N GLU A 211 13.13 -37.42 21.25
CA GLU A 211 11.68 -37.37 21.50
C GLU A 211 11.34 -38.09 22.81
N ARG A 212 10.48 -37.49 23.63
CA ARG A 212 9.95 -38.06 24.87
C ARG A 212 8.45 -37.76 25.04
N GLU A 213 7.81 -38.46 25.96
CA GLU A 213 6.38 -38.33 26.26
C GLU A 213 6.17 -37.55 27.57
N GLU A 214 5.39 -36.46 27.52
CA GLU A 214 5.08 -35.58 28.66
C GLU A 214 3.59 -35.67 29.03
N LYS A 215 3.31 -35.88 30.33
CA LYS A 215 1.95 -36.08 30.87
C LYS A 215 1.67 -35.12 32.03
N PRO A 216 0.44 -34.57 32.14
CA PRO A 216 -0.73 -34.83 31.29
C PRO A 216 -0.63 -34.21 29.90
N ASP A 217 0.26 -33.24 29.71
CA ASP A 217 0.53 -32.54 28.45
C ASP A 217 1.94 -31.91 28.50
N CYS A 218 2.28 -31.13 27.46
CA CYS A 218 3.62 -30.55 27.32
C CYS A 218 3.80 -29.18 28.01
N ILE A 219 2.78 -28.57 28.63
CA ILE A 219 2.87 -27.19 29.16
C ILE A 219 3.95 -27.07 30.22
N ARG A 220 4.00 -28.00 31.18
CA ARG A 220 5.01 -27.98 32.24
C ARG A 220 6.44 -28.01 31.66
N ALA A 221 6.68 -28.94 30.73
CA ALA A 221 7.98 -29.09 30.07
C ALA A 221 8.36 -27.88 29.19
N LEU A 222 7.38 -27.24 28.53
CA LEU A 222 7.59 -26.00 27.80
C LEU A 222 7.99 -24.85 28.77
N VAL A 223 7.24 -24.65 29.86
CA VAL A 223 7.53 -23.60 30.87
C VAL A 223 8.90 -23.81 31.53
N ASP A 224 9.20 -25.03 31.99
CA ASP A 224 10.51 -25.37 32.55
C ASP A 224 11.63 -25.13 31.52
N GLY A 225 11.37 -25.38 30.23
CA GLY A 225 12.29 -25.05 29.13
C GLY A 225 12.54 -23.55 28.97
N PHE A 226 11.53 -22.69 29.15
CA PHE A 226 11.71 -21.23 29.14
C PHE A 226 12.61 -20.75 30.28
N HIS A 227 12.46 -21.30 31.50
CA HIS A 227 13.30 -20.94 32.65
C HIS A 227 14.74 -21.49 32.53
N THR A 228 14.91 -22.73 32.08
CA THR A 228 16.20 -23.44 32.11
C THR A 228 17.03 -23.31 30.84
N LEU A 229 16.42 -23.39 29.65
CA LEU A 229 17.12 -23.38 28.36
C LEU A 229 17.16 -21.98 27.71
N LYS A 230 16.33 -21.04 28.20
CA LYS A 230 16.37 -19.61 27.86
C LYS A 230 16.37 -19.38 26.33
N PRO A 231 15.29 -19.75 25.64
CA PRO A 231 15.21 -19.70 24.18
C PRO A 231 15.27 -18.24 23.68
N GLN A 232 15.92 -18.05 22.53
CA GLN A 232 16.09 -16.76 21.86
C GLN A 232 15.08 -16.56 20.73
N CYS A 233 14.40 -17.63 20.32
CA CYS A 233 13.28 -17.61 19.39
C CYS A 233 12.23 -18.62 19.85
N PHE A 234 10.95 -18.25 19.82
CA PHE A 234 9.84 -19.21 19.96
C PHE A 234 8.95 -19.16 18.72
N ILE A 235 8.75 -20.32 18.08
CA ILE A 235 7.93 -20.46 16.88
C ILE A 235 6.58 -21.07 17.27
N THR A 236 5.46 -20.46 16.87
CA THR A 236 4.12 -21.00 17.15
C THR A 236 3.23 -20.99 15.91
N SER A 237 2.26 -21.90 15.93
CA SER A 237 1.14 -22.00 15.00
C SER A 237 -0.06 -22.58 15.76
N GLY A 238 -1.24 -22.62 15.16
CA GLY A 238 -2.45 -23.18 15.78
C GLY A 238 -3.40 -22.17 16.40
N HIS A 239 -4.37 -22.70 17.14
CA HIS A 239 -5.45 -21.90 17.73
C HIS A 239 -4.89 -20.90 18.75
N ALA A 240 -5.28 -19.64 18.58
CA ALA A 240 -4.90 -18.54 19.44
C ALA A 240 -5.98 -17.46 19.42
N THR A 241 -5.99 -16.67 20.49
CA THR A 241 -6.75 -15.45 20.69
C THR A 241 -5.77 -14.32 21.06
N ASP A 242 -6.29 -13.14 21.35
CA ASP A 242 -5.57 -12.07 22.03
C ASP A 242 -5.25 -12.38 23.50
N LYS A 243 -5.80 -13.47 24.09
CA LYS A 243 -5.62 -13.87 25.49
C LYS A 243 -4.92 -15.22 25.69
N ASP A 244 -4.80 -16.05 24.65
CA ASP A 244 -4.20 -17.38 24.74
C ASP A 244 -3.62 -17.91 23.41
N TRP A 245 -2.72 -18.89 23.54
CA TRP A 245 -2.31 -19.80 22.48
C TRP A 245 -2.46 -21.24 22.98
N THR A 246 -3.09 -22.11 22.18
CA THR A 246 -3.33 -23.52 22.55
C THR A 246 -2.25 -24.43 21.95
N VAL A 247 -1.69 -25.31 22.78
CA VAL A 247 -0.79 -26.37 22.34
C VAL A 247 -1.64 -27.49 21.72
N GLY A 248 -1.54 -27.64 20.40
CA GLY A 248 -2.29 -28.66 19.64
C GLY A 248 -3.48 -28.09 18.85
N TYR A 249 -3.74 -28.69 17.68
CA TYR A 249 -4.92 -28.36 16.86
C TYR A 249 -6.17 -29.16 17.24
N THR A 250 -6.00 -30.48 17.43
CA THR A 250 -7.11 -31.46 17.46
C THR A 250 -7.26 -32.18 18.80
N PHE A 251 -6.46 -31.80 19.80
CA PHE A 251 -6.45 -32.40 21.12
C PHE A 251 -6.31 -31.32 22.21
N LYS A 252 -6.70 -31.66 23.44
CA LYS A 252 -6.50 -30.79 24.61
C LYS A 252 -5.04 -30.91 25.06
N GLY A 253 -4.18 -29.96 24.68
CA GLY A 253 -2.75 -29.97 25.06
C GLY A 253 -2.33 -28.88 26.05
N GLY A 254 -3.29 -28.16 26.64
CA GLY A 254 -3.03 -27.01 27.50
C GLY A 254 -2.79 -25.72 26.71
N GLN A 255 -2.53 -24.61 27.40
CA GLN A 255 -2.45 -23.27 26.80
C GLN A 255 -1.33 -22.42 27.39
N PHE A 256 -0.79 -21.49 26.61
CA PHE A 256 -0.14 -20.29 27.13
C PHE A 256 -1.20 -19.19 27.20
N ARG A 257 -1.20 -18.37 28.25
CA ARG A 257 -2.21 -17.35 28.53
C ARG A 257 -1.57 -16.10 29.16
N CYS A 258 -2.28 -14.98 29.10
CA CYS A 258 -1.92 -13.74 29.81
C CYS A 258 -2.86 -13.44 30.98
N ASP A 259 -2.35 -12.72 31.98
CA ASP A 259 -3.09 -12.15 33.11
C ASP A 259 -2.28 -10.98 33.70
N GLN A 260 -2.74 -9.75 33.49
CA GLN A 260 -2.12 -8.49 33.94
C GLN A 260 -0.62 -8.40 33.64
N GLY A 261 -0.25 -8.69 32.39
CA GLY A 261 1.15 -8.66 31.94
C GLY A 261 1.97 -9.90 32.31
N GLN A 262 1.49 -10.80 33.16
CA GLN A 262 2.11 -12.10 33.39
C GLN A 262 1.78 -13.06 32.26
N LEU A 263 2.80 -13.60 31.60
CA LEU A 263 2.68 -14.78 30.75
C LEU A 263 2.72 -16.04 31.62
N TYR A 264 1.81 -16.99 31.40
CA TYR A 264 1.80 -18.28 32.10
C TYR A 264 1.34 -19.43 31.20
N GLY A 265 1.81 -20.64 31.53
CA GLY A 265 1.23 -21.89 31.04
C GLY A 265 0.06 -22.33 31.93
N LEU A 266 -1.02 -22.81 31.32
CA LEU A 266 -2.15 -23.47 31.96
C LEU A 266 -2.25 -24.91 31.44
N ASP A 267 -1.95 -25.89 32.29
CA ASP A 267 -2.01 -27.31 31.93
C ASP A 267 -3.47 -27.81 31.77
N THR A 268 -3.62 -29.05 31.30
CA THR A 268 -4.93 -29.68 31.11
C THR A 268 -5.67 -30.05 32.40
N ASN A 269 -5.01 -30.02 33.56
CA ASN A 269 -5.60 -30.10 34.89
C ASN A 269 -6.02 -28.73 35.45
N ASN A 270 -5.77 -27.64 34.71
CA ASN A 270 -5.92 -26.23 35.10
C ASN A 270 -4.91 -25.77 36.17
N GLN A 271 -3.72 -26.39 36.24
CA GLN A 271 -2.60 -25.89 37.02
C GLN A 271 -1.88 -24.77 36.24
N ARG A 272 -1.66 -23.64 36.93
CA ARG A 272 -0.92 -22.47 36.42
C ARG A 272 0.58 -22.62 36.67
N HIS A 273 1.38 -22.21 35.68
CA HIS A 273 2.84 -22.18 35.70
C HIS A 273 3.34 -20.86 35.10
N ASP A 274 3.74 -19.91 35.94
CA ASP A 274 4.18 -18.59 35.47
C ASP A 274 5.50 -18.64 34.68
N ILE A 275 5.60 -17.82 33.63
CA ILE A 275 6.75 -17.74 32.72
C ILE A 275 7.46 -16.39 32.91
N ASP A 276 8.58 -16.43 33.61
CA ASP A 276 9.51 -15.32 33.78
C ASP A 276 10.80 -15.62 33.01
N SER A 277 10.90 -15.05 31.81
CA SER A 277 12.02 -15.24 30.88
C SER A 277 12.47 -13.87 30.36
N PRO A 278 13.18 -13.06 31.17
CA PRO A 278 13.51 -11.67 30.83
C PRO A 278 14.54 -11.53 29.69
N GLU A 279 15.26 -12.61 29.35
CA GLU A 279 16.29 -12.62 28.32
C GLU A 279 15.75 -12.20 26.94
N PRO A 280 16.51 -11.39 26.17
CA PRO A 280 16.11 -10.99 24.82
C PRO A 280 15.79 -12.19 23.92
N LYS A 281 14.59 -12.18 23.35
CA LYS A 281 14.12 -13.17 22.38
C LYS A 281 13.18 -12.57 21.35
N ILE A 282 12.95 -13.31 20.26
CA ILE A 282 11.87 -13.05 19.31
C ILE A 282 10.75 -14.09 19.41
N TRP A 283 9.56 -13.73 18.95
CA TRP A 283 8.44 -14.66 18.76
C TRP A 283 8.01 -14.67 17.29
N ILE A 284 7.83 -15.88 16.73
CA ILE A 284 7.43 -16.13 15.33
C ILE A 284 6.09 -16.88 15.34
N PRO A 285 4.94 -16.19 15.43
CA PRO A 285 3.63 -16.83 15.43
C PRO A 285 3.10 -16.95 14.01
N ALA A 286 3.71 -17.83 13.22
CA ALA A 286 3.57 -17.87 11.76
C ALA A 286 2.12 -18.09 11.27
N GLY A 287 1.30 -18.83 12.04
CA GLY A 287 -0.06 -19.21 11.70
C GLY A 287 -1.12 -18.96 12.78
N ASN A 288 -0.82 -18.15 13.80
CA ASN A 288 -1.75 -17.88 14.89
C ASN A 288 -2.68 -16.70 14.58
N CYS A 289 -3.99 -16.92 14.71
CA CYS A 289 -5.01 -15.86 14.69
C CYS A 289 -4.89 -14.97 15.93
N LEU A 290 -5.20 -13.68 15.80
CA LEU A 290 -5.42 -12.71 16.90
C LEU A 290 -4.26 -12.50 17.92
N ILE A 291 -3.20 -13.31 17.92
CA ILE A 291 -2.09 -13.24 18.88
C ILE A 291 -1.31 -11.92 18.82
N GLY A 292 -1.39 -11.22 17.68
CA GLY A 292 -0.84 -9.88 17.49
C GLY A 292 -1.85 -8.76 17.77
N SER A 293 -3.05 -9.09 18.25
CA SER A 293 -4.08 -8.11 18.59
C SER A 293 -3.87 -7.57 20.00
N ILE A 294 -4.14 -6.28 20.18
CA ILE A 294 -4.16 -5.61 21.48
C ILE A 294 -5.50 -4.84 21.58
N PRO A 295 -6.62 -5.52 21.90
CA PRO A 295 -7.87 -4.83 22.19
C PRO A 295 -7.81 -4.07 23.53
N ASP A 296 -7.00 -4.54 24.47
CA ASP A 296 -6.76 -3.92 25.78
C ASP A 296 -5.34 -4.27 26.31
N PRO A 297 -4.84 -3.60 27.37
CA PRO A 297 -3.49 -3.83 27.91
C PRO A 297 -3.23 -5.23 28.53
N ASP A 298 -4.26 -6.02 28.79
CA ASP A 298 -4.16 -7.39 29.33
C ASP A 298 -4.22 -8.44 28.20
N SER A 299 -3.45 -8.20 27.14
CA SER A 299 -3.39 -9.07 25.97
C SER A 299 -2.05 -9.81 25.88
N MET A 300 -1.98 -10.83 25.03
CA MET A 300 -0.78 -11.64 24.85
C MET A 300 0.43 -10.78 24.50
N VAL A 301 0.37 -9.86 23.52
CA VAL A 301 1.55 -9.05 23.13
C VAL A 301 2.19 -8.30 24.33
N PRO A 302 1.44 -7.53 25.15
CA PRO A 302 1.95 -7.00 26.43
C PRO A 302 2.65 -8.04 27.31
N ALA A 303 2.03 -9.19 27.59
CA ALA A 303 2.61 -10.21 28.48
C ALA A 303 3.83 -10.93 27.88
N LEU A 304 3.82 -11.14 26.56
CA LEU A 304 4.95 -11.67 25.79
C LEU A 304 6.16 -10.74 25.86
N ILE A 305 5.92 -9.43 25.79
CA ILE A 305 6.96 -8.42 25.97
C ILE A 305 7.43 -8.40 27.43
N HIS A 306 6.50 -8.34 28.39
CA HIS A 306 6.77 -8.12 29.82
C HIS A 306 7.54 -9.28 30.47
N THR A 307 6.86 -10.33 30.95
CA THR A 307 7.54 -11.48 31.58
C THR A 307 8.08 -12.48 30.57
N GLY A 308 7.48 -12.54 29.37
CA GLY A 308 8.00 -13.36 28.25
C GLY A 308 9.31 -12.84 27.65
N GLY A 309 9.71 -11.59 27.93
CA GLY A 309 10.97 -10.98 27.50
C GLY A 309 11.14 -10.77 25.99
N VAL A 310 10.07 -10.86 25.20
CA VAL A 310 10.12 -10.60 23.76
C VAL A 310 10.61 -9.16 23.49
N ARG A 311 11.50 -9.03 22.50
CA ARG A 311 12.01 -7.74 21.99
C ARG A 311 11.50 -7.40 20.60
N GLN A 312 11.27 -8.43 19.77
CA GLN A 312 10.57 -8.30 18.49
C GLN A 312 9.63 -9.48 18.26
N MET A 313 8.45 -9.21 17.69
CA MET A 313 7.54 -10.22 17.17
C MET A 313 6.71 -9.64 16.02
N PHE A 314 6.21 -10.49 15.13
CA PHE A 314 5.06 -10.12 14.32
C PHE A 314 3.80 -10.83 14.85
N GLY A 315 2.61 -10.45 14.39
CA GLY A 315 1.39 -11.21 14.68
C GLY A 315 0.18 -10.71 13.89
N TYR A 316 -0.76 -11.61 13.62
CA TYR A 316 -2.04 -11.23 13.04
C TYR A 316 -2.90 -10.54 14.10
N THR A 317 -3.40 -9.34 13.78
CA THR A 317 -4.33 -8.57 14.64
C THR A 317 -5.78 -9.07 14.52
N VAL A 318 -6.04 -10.03 13.64
CA VAL A 318 -7.36 -10.55 13.24
C VAL A 318 -7.30 -12.07 13.03
N VAL A 319 -8.44 -12.68 12.71
CA VAL A 319 -8.49 -14.08 12.23
C VAL A 319 -7.81 -14.20 10.86
N THR A 320 -6.97 -15.21 10.65
CA THR A 320 -6.28 -15.45 9.37
C THR A 320 -6.55 -16.84 8.82
N TRP A 321 -6.59 -16.96 7.49
CA TRP A 321 -6.77 -18.22 6.76
C TRP A 321 -5.82 -18.38 5.56
N PHE A 322 -5.04 -17.34 5.23
CA PHE A 322 -4.21 -17.31 4.03
C PHE A 322 -2.71 -17.42 4.36
N GLY A 323 -2.24 -16.75 5.41
CA GLY A 323 -0.93 -17.01 5.99
C GLY A 323 0.28 -16.50 5.21
N TYR A 324 0.10 -15.70 4.15
CA TYR A 324 1.20 -15.20 3.32
C TYR A 324 2.16 -14.31 4.11
N GLY A 325 1.61 -13.52 5.03
CA GLY A 325 2.32 -12.72 6.02
C GLY A 325 3.18 -13.61 6.92
N GLY A 326 2.59 -14.20 7.96
CA GLY A 326 3.35 -14.86 9.03
C GLY A 326 4.27 -15.99 8.56
N TRP A 327 3.81 -16.88 7.67
CA TRP A 327 4.66 -17.93 7.12
C TRP A 327 5.76 -17.39 6.20
N GLY A 328 5.47 -16.34 5.43
CA GLY A 328 6.46 -15.72 4.55
C GLY A 328 7.62 -15.05 5.30
N ILE A 329 7.32 -14.41 6.44
CA ILE A 329 8.35 -13.83 7.31
C ILE A 329 9.22 -14.94 7.91
N LYS A 330 8.60 -15.99 8.46
CA LYS A 330 9.29 -17.18 8.97
C LYS A 330 10.21 -17.79 7.91
N ASP A 331 9.71 -17.99 6.69
CA ASP A 331 10.44 -18.68 5.64
C ASP A 331 11.60 -17.85 5.07
N LEU A 332 11.46 -16.52 4.97
CA LEU A 332 12.57 -15.64 4.63
C LEU A 332 13.63 -15.61 5.73
N PHE A 333 13.23 -15.53 7.00
CA PHE A 333 14.14 -15.41 8.14
C PHE A 333 14.91 -16.71 8.45
N LEU A 334 14.21 -17.85 8.50
CA LEU A 334 14.80 -19.15 8.82
C LEU A 334 15.36 -19.88 7.58
N GLY A 335 14.85 -19.60 6.39
CA GLY A 335 15.32 -20.21 5.13
C GLY A 335 16.54 -19.52 4.51
N GLN A 336 16.87 -18.30 4.95
CA GLN A 336 18.07 -17.56 4.54
C GLN A 336 18.89 -17.09 5.76
N PRO A 337 19.34 -18.02 6.61
CA PRO A 337 20.03 -17.69 7.86
C PRO A 337 21.26 -16.80 7.62
N GLY A 338 21.46 -15.82 8.52
CA GLY A 338 22.48 -14.78 8.40
C GLY A 338 22.15 -13.61 7.45
N ARG A 339 21.20 -13.76 6.50
CA ARG A 339 21.00 -12.75 5.44
C ARG A 339 20.25 -11.49 5.89
N PHE A 340 19.20 -11.64 6.68
CA PHE A 340 18.28 -10.55 7.04
C PHE A 340 18.15 -10.46 8.57
N THR A 341 17.90 -9.25 9.09
CA THR A 341 17.28 -9.13 10.41
C THR A 341 15.85 -9.64 10.35
N PHE A 342 15.26 -9.88 11.52
CA PHE A 342 13.87 -10.25 11.64
C PHE A 342 12.92 -9.15 11.12
N SER A 343 13.25 -7.86 11.33
CA SER A 343 12.50 -6.72 10.78
C SER A 343 12.67 -6.57 9.26
N GLU A 344 13.87 -6.81 8.71
CA GLU A 344 14.11 -6.86 7.26
C GLU A 344 13.34 -8.01 6.60
N ALA A 345 13.28 -9.19 7.22
CA ALA A 345 12.48 -10.31 6.73
C ALA A 345 10.97 -9.98 6.74
N ALA A 346 10.50 -9.24 7.75
CA ALA A 346 9.12 -8.74 7.82
C ALA A 346 8.79 -7.77 6.68
N PHE A 347 9.64 -6.76 6.50
CA PHE A 347 9.54 -5.76 5.43
C PHE A 347 9.59 -6.40 4.03
N LEU A 348 10.59 -7.21 3.73
CA LEU A 348 10.76 -7.81 2.40
C LEU A 348 9.66 -8.84 2.09
N ASN A 349 9.10 -9.55 3.08
CA ASN A 349 7.91 -10.37 2.84
C ASN A 349 6.71 -9.51 2.41
N HIS A 350 6.56 -8.33 3.01
CA HIS A 350 5.49 -7.40 2.64
C HIS A 350 5.68 -6.85 1.22
N GLN A 351 6.90 -6.49 0.81
CA GLN A 351 7.17 -6.11 -0.58
C GLN A 351 6.84 -7.25 -1.57
N SER A 352 7.15 -8.49 -1.21
CA SER A 352 6.75 -9.66 -2.01
C SER A 352 5.23 -9.84 -2.10
N LEU A 353 4.47 -9.53 -1.03
CA LEU A 353 3.01 -9.54 -1.02
C LEU A 353 2.47 -8.48 -2.00
N LEU A 354 2.93 -7.23 -1.86
CA LEU A 354 2.57 -6.12 -2.73
C LEU A 354 2.91 -6.41 -4.19
N HIS A 355 4.05 -7.07 -4.46
CA HIS A 355 4.47 -7.42 -5.82
C HIS A 355 3.54 -8.46 -6.43
N ARG A 356 3.08 -9.43 -5.62
CA ARG A 356 2.09 -10.43 -6.05
C ARG A 356 0.72 -9.80 -6.30
N LEU A 357 0.32 -8.79 -5.51
CA LEU A 357 -0.85 -7.97 -5.80
C LEU A 357 -0.68 -7.19 -7.11
N ALA A 358 0.38 -6.39 -7.26
CA ALA A 358 0.63 -5.56 -8.43
C ALA A 358 0.77 -6.35 -9.74
N THR A 359 1.38 -7.54 -9.72
CA THR A 359 1.64 -8.33 -10.95
C THR A 359 0.55 -9.34 -11.32
N ARG A 360 -0.24 -9.84 -10.36
CA ARG A 360 -1.28 -10.86 -10.62
C ARG A 360 -2.71 -10.38 -10.36
N HIS A 361 -2.86 -9.38 -9.51
CA HIS A 361 -4.14 -8.90 -8.98
C HIS A 361 -4.26 -7.36 -9.07
N ALA A 362 -3.57 -6.73 -10.03
CA ALA A 362 -3.42 -5.28 -10.16
C ALA A 362 -4.75 -4.52 -10.00
N ARG A 363 -5.82 -5.06 -10.59
CA ARG A 363 -7.20 -4.53 -10.51
C ARG A 363 -7.71 -4.30 -9.10
N PHE A 364 -7.22 -5.05 -8.12
CA PHE A 364 -7.68 -5.03 -6.74
C PHE A 364 -6.59 -4.59 -5.76
N ALA A 365 -5.37 -4.30 -6.22
CA ALA A 365 -4.22 -4.00 -5.35
C ALA A 365 -4.46 -2.82 -4.41
N ASN A 366 -5.22 -1.81 -4.86
CA ASN A 366 -5.59 -0.62 -4.09
C ASN A 366 -6.89 -0.79 -3.26
N LEU A 367 -7.53 -1.96 -3.29
CA LEU A 367 -8.78 -2.19 -2.57
C LEU A 367 -8.51 -2.19 -1.06
N GLN A 368 -9.28 -1.42 -0.31
CA GLN A 368 -9.20 -1.33 1.15
C GLN A 368 -10.48 -1.89 1.77
N PHE A 369 -10.36 -2.78 2.75
CA PHE A 369 -11.53 -3.20 3.52
C PHE A 369 -11.91 -2.09 4.52
N PRO A 370 -13.21 -1.76 4.67
CA PRO A 370 -13.69 -0.78 5.65
C PRO A 370 -13.66 -1.32 7.09
N THR A 371 -13.63 -2.65 7.24
CA THR A 371 -13.55 -3.37 8.51
C THR A 371 -12.89 -4.73 8.28
N TYR A 372 -12.17 -5.24 9.28
CA TYR A 372 -11.62 -6.60 9.32
C TYR A 372 -12.33 -7.43 10.41
N ASP A 373 -13.54 -7.02 10.82
CA ASP A 373 -14.42 -7.84 11.65
C ASP A 373 -14.79 -9.13 10.89
N HIS A 374 -14.39 -10.26 11.45
CA HIS A 374 -14.65 -11.59 10.92
C HIS A 374 -16.16 -11.86 10.74
N ASN A 375 -17.01 -11.33 11.63
CA ASN A 375 -18.48 -11.51 11.57
C ASN A 375 -19.15 -10.75 10.41
N LEU A 376 -18.43 -9.77 9.84
CA LEU A 376 -18.85 -9.02 8.67
C LEU A 376 -18.20 -9.56 7.39
N MET A 377 -17.28 -10.51 7.49
CA MET A 377 -16.36 -10.81 6.40
C MET A 377 -17.02 -11.39 5.16
N ASP A 378 -17.85 -12.42 5.29
CA ASP A 378 -18.54 -13.00 4.13
C ASP A 378 -19.46 -11.97 3.44
N ARG A 379 -20.03 -11.02 4.21
CA ARG A 379 -20.84 -9.93 3.66
C ARG A 379 -19.99 -8.87 2.97
N VAL A 380 -18.86 -8.46 3.56
CA VAL A 380 -17.92 -7.50 2.96
C VAL A 380 -17.28 -8.09 1.70
N MET A 381 -16.82 -9.35 1.76
CA MET A 381 -16.26 -10.08 0.62
C MET A 381 -17.29 -10.29 -0.48
N GLY A 382 -18.52 -10.68 -0.15
CA GLY A 382 -19.63 -10.80 -1.11
C GLY A 382 -19.97 -9.46 -1.78
N TYR A 383 -20.06 -8.39 -0.98
CA TYR A 383 -20.28 -7.03 -1.48
C TYR A 383 -19.16 -6.57 -2.41
N LEU A 384 -17.91 -6.81 -2.07
CA LEU A 384 -16.76 -6.44 -2.90
C LEU A 384 -16.64 -7.31 -4.15
N ALA A 385 -16.98 -8.60 -4.07
CA ALA A 385 -17.06 -9.49 -5.22
C ALA A 385 -18.12 -9.02 -6.22
N GLN A 386 -19.28 -8.61 -5.71
CA GLN A 386 -20.35 -8.03 -6.50
C GLN A 386 -19.91 -6.69 -7.10
N ARG A 387 -19.54 -5.70 -6.28
CA ARG A 387 -19.24 -4.31 -6.68
C ARG A 387 -17.98 -4.14 -7.54
N HIS A 388 -16.96 -4.99 -7.38
CA HIS A 388 -15.71 -4.91 -8.14
C HIS A 388 -15.54 -6.06 -9.14
N GLY A 389 -16.50 -6.99 -9.24
CA GLY A 389 -16.41 -8.14 -10.16
C GLY A 389 -15.14 -8.96 -9.94
N LEU A 390 -14.96 -9.49 -8.72
CA LEU A 390 -13.81 -10.35 -8.36
C LEU A 390 -13.77 -11.63 -9.23
N PRO A 391 -12.58 -12.23 -9.42
CA PRO A 391 -12.44 -13.47 -10.17
C PRO A 391 -13.19 -14.65 -9.53
N ARG A 392 -13.48 -15.68 -10.34
CA ARG A 392 -14.32 -16.84 -9.97
C ARG A 392 -13.76 -17.67 -8.80
N ASP A 393 -12.45 -17.66 -8.60
CA ASP A 393 -11.81 -18.06 -7.33
C ASP A 393 -11.04 -16.86 -6.79
N PRO A 394 -11.62 -16.10 -5.84
CA PRO A 394 -11.00 -14.90 -5.31
C PRO A 394 -10.07 -15.19 -4.12
N LYS A 395 -9.85 -16.46 -3.72
CA LYS A 395 -9.16 -16.83 -2.47
C LYS A 395 -7.76 -16.21 -2.36
N GLU A 396 -6.97 -16.24 -3.43
CA GLU A 396 -5.63 -15.63 -3.45
C GLU A 396 -5.71 -14.09 -3.37
N THR A 397 -6.59 -13.48 -4.17
CA THR A 397 -6.78 -12.01 -4.22
C THR A 397 -7.13 -11.49 -2.83
N LEU A 398 -8.15 -12.10 -2.22
CA LEU A 398 -8.69 -11.70 -0.93
C LEU A 398 -7.72 -12.00 0.21
N GLY A 399 -7.04 -13.14 0.18
CA GLY A 399 -6.03 -13.50 1.17
C GLY A 399 -4.81 -12.57 1.15
N LEU A 400 -4.36 -12.13 -0.03
CA LEU A 400 -3.30 -11.14 -0.15
C LEU A 400 -3.75 -9.77 0.37
N LEU A 401 -4.94 -9.30 0.00
CA LEU A 401 -5.50 -8.03 0.49
C LEU A 401 -5.78 -8.05 2.00
N TRP A 402 -6.09 -9.22 2.55
CA TRP A 402 -6.26 -9.45 3.97
C TRP A 402 -4.94 -9.23 4.71
N ASP A 403 -3.94 -10.07 4.39
CA ASP A 403 -2.62 -10.06 5.01
C ASP A 403 -1.86 -8.73 4.80
N ARG A 404 -2.23 -7.92 3.79
CA ARG A 404 -1.64 -6.61 3.48
C ARG A 404 -1.76 -5.59 4.63
N ASP A 405 -2.82 -5.62 5.43
CA ASP A 405 -3.09 -4.52 6.38
C ASP A 405 -3.14 -4.98 7.86
N VAL A 406 -2.94 -6.27 8.16
CA VAL A 406 -3.29 -6.85 9.48
C VAL A 406 -2.17 -7.59 10.22
N VAL A 407 -0.97 -7.65 9.65
CA VAL A 407 0.19 -8.23 10.34
C VAL A 407 0.94 -7.10 11.04
N ALA A 408 0.80 -7.00 12.36
CA ALA A 408 1.58 -6.07 13.16
C ALA A 408 3.04 -6.54 13.26
N PHE A 409 3.99 -5.61 13.37
CA PHE A 409 5.35 -5.86 13.85
C PHE A 409 5.57 -5.05 15.11
N TYR A 410 5.97 -5.71 16.19
CA TYR A 410 6.25 -5.13 17.50
C TYR A 410 7.75 -5.19 17.79
N GLY A 411 8.27 -4.15 18.42
CA GLY A 411 9.70 -3.96 18.71
C GLY A 411 10.33 -2.81 17.94
N ASP A 412 11.57 -2.49 18.30
CA ASP A 412 12.40 -1.52 17.59
C ASP A 412 12.80 -2.08 16.21
N PRO A 413 12.41 -1.44 15.09
CA PRO A 413 12.65 -1.96 13.75
C PRO A 413 14.13 -1.95 13.32
N ALA A 414 14.99 -1.17 13.97
CA ALA A 414 16.43 -1.11 13.69
C ALA A 414 17.28 -1.86 14.73
N TRP A 415 16.66 -2.57 15.69
CA TRP A 415 17.37 -3.52 16.53
C TRP A 415 17.59 -4.84 15.78
N GLU A 416 18.79 -5.40 15.86
CA GLU A 416 19.16 -6.58 15.07
C GLU A 416 18.91 -7.89 15.83
N ALA A 417 17.87 -8.63 15.42
CA ALA A 417 17.77 -10.07 15.66
C ALA A 417 18.07 -10.83 14.36
N ARG A 418 19.05 -11.74 14.39
CA ARG A 418 19.51 -12.51 13.22
C ARG A 418 19.73 -13.98 13.56
N MET A 419 19.44 -14.89 12.62
CA MET A 419 19.97 -16.24 12.65
C MET A 419 21.49 -16.22 12.35
N PRO A 420 22.32 -17.09 12.95
CA PRO A 420 23.73 -17.21 12.58
C PRO A 420 23.90 -17.58 11.11
N ALA A 421 24.92 -17.04 10.45
CA ALA A 421 25.23 -17.39 9.07
C ALA A 421 25.77 -18.83 8.97
N PRO A 422 25.37 -19.64 7.97
CA PRO A 422 25.92 -20.98 7.76
C PRO A 422 27.43 -20.94 7.51
N GLN A 423 28.16 -21.88 8.11
CA GLN A 423 29.62 -22.00 7.95
C GLN A 423 30.03 -22.22 6.48
N ASP A 424 29.26 -23.00 5.73
CA ASP A 424 29.47 -23.27 4.29
C ASP A 424 28.82 -22.22 3.37
N GLY A 425 28.31 -21.11 3.93
CA GLY A 425 27.53 -20.10 3.22
C GLY A 425 26.16 -20.59 2.71
N LEU A 426 25.36 -19.66 2.19
CA LEU A 426 24.13 -19.98 1.46
C LEU A 426 24.48 -20.51 0.05
N PRO A 427 23.61 -21.30 -0.62
CA PRO A 427 23.91 -21.84 -1.96
C PRO A 427 23.98 -20.78 -3.07
N TRP A 428 23.65 -19.52 -2.76
CA TRP A 428 23.76 -18.37 -3.64
C TRP A 428 24.00 -17.09 -2.83
N SER A 429 24.68 -16.13 -3.43
CA SER A 429 25.03 -14.82 -2.89
C SER A 429 24.31 -13.69 -3.64
N GLN A 430 24.18 -12.54 -2.98
CA GLN A 430 23.67 -11.30 -3.58
C GLN A 430 24.49 -10.12 -3.06
N GLU A 431 24.83 -9.19 -3.93
CA GLU A 431 25.66 -8.03 -3.58
C GLU A 431 25.29 -6.79 -4.41
N PHE A 432 25.60 -5.62 -3.87
CA PHE A 432 25.63 -4.37 -4.62
C PHE A 432 27.08 -3.94 -4.88
N SER A 433 27.32 -3.34 -6.04
CA SER A 433 28.49 -2.51 -6.31
C SER A 433 28.05 -1.18 -6.94
N GLU A 434 28.78 -0.11 -6.63
CA GLU A 434 28.53 1.24 -7.17
C GLU A 434 29.74 1.69 -7.99
N ALA A 435 29.52 2.12 -9.24
CA ALA A 435 30.57 2.66 -10.12
C ALA A 435 29.96 3.64 -11.13
N ASP A 436 30.65 4.74 -11.43
CA ASP A 436 30.26 5.73 -12.47
C ASP A 436 28.81 6.23 -12.37
N GLY A 437 28.29 6.42 -11.16
CA GLY A 437 26.91 6.85 -10.90
C GLY A 437 25.84 5.76 -11.11
N LYS A 438 26.25 4.50 -11.28
CA LYS A 438 25.39 3.33 -11.46
C LYS A 438 25.51 2.39 -10.28
N VAL A 439 24.40 1.76 -9.92
CA VAL A 439 24.30 0.68 -8.96
C VAL A 439 24.10 -0.62 -9.72
N THR A 440 24.87 -1.64 -9.37
CA THR A 440 24.80 -2.99 -9.93
C THR A 440 24.41 -3.95 -8.83
N PHE A 441 23.24 -4.58 -8.95
CA PHE A 441 22.84 -5.72 -8.13
C PHE A 441 23.24 -7.01 -8.85
N THR A 442 24.08 -7.83 -8.20
CA THR A 442 24.52 -9.12 -8.75
C THR A 442 24.06 -10.26 -7.87
N ILE A 443 23.47 -11.28 -8.48
CA ILE A 443 23.11 -12.55 -7.86
C ILE A 443 24.04 -13.62 -8.45
N ARG A 444 24.69 -14.44 -7.62
CA ARG A 444 25.53 -15.58 -8.07
C ARG A 444 25.16 -16.84 -7.32
N THR A 445 25.14 -17.97 -8.00
CA THR A 445 24.86 -19.28 -7.39
C THR A 445 26.16 -20.07 -7.23
N ASP A 446 26.51 -20.43 -6.00
CA ASP A 446 27.77 -21.11 -5.68
C ASP A 446 27.63 -22.64 -5.74
N ARG A 447 26.40 -23.14 -5.53
CA ARG A 447 26.00 -24.56 -5.61
C ARG A 447 24.65 -24.67 -6.31
N ALA A 448 24.25 -25.87 -6.77
CA ALA A 448 22.90 -26.09 -7.28
C ALA A 448 21.86 -26.02 -6.14
N GLY A 449 20.64 -25.58 -6.44
CA GLY A 449 19.60 -25.38 -5.43
C GLY A 449 18.25 -24.95 -6.00
N GLU A 450 17.39 -24.43 -5.13
CA GLU A 450 16.07 -23.86 -5.50
C GLU A 450 15.96 -22.42 -5.00
N TRP A 451 15.40 -21.54 -5.82
CA TRP A 451 15.08 -20.17 -5.41
C TRP A 451 14.00 -20.17 -4.32
N PRO A 452 14.01 -19.19 -3.40
CA PRO A 452 13.00 -19.11 -2.35
C PRO A 452 11.56 -19.00 -2.91
N ASN A 453 10.57 -19.37 -2.09
CA ASN A 453 9.13 -19.20 -2.38
C ASN A 453 8.65 -17.72 -2.37
N ARG A 454 9.60 -16.79 -2.47
CA ARG A 454 9.49 -15.34 -2.49
C ARG A 454 10.59 -14.85 -3.45
N PRO A 455 10.42 -13.72 -4.16
CA PRO A 455 11.47 -13.15 -5.00
C PRO A 455 12.81 -12.97 -4.27
N VAL A 456 13.90 -12.89 -5.03
CA VAL A 456 15.19 -12.45 -4.51
C VAL A 456 15.12 -10.95 -4.25
N MET A 457 15.46 -10.49 -3.05
CA MET A 457 15.28 -9.10 -2.64
C MET A 457 16.44 -8.59 -1.77
N GLN A 458 16.74 -7.29 -1.88
CA GLN A 458 17.66 -6.61 -0.97
C GLN A 458 17.28 -5.13 -0.82
N ARG A 459 17.48 -4.55 0.36
CA ARG A 459 17.43 -3.10 0.56
C ARG A 459 18.61 -2.42 -0.17
N LEU A 460 18.35 -1.37 -0.94
CA LEU A 460 19.39 -0.57 -1.59
C LEU A 460 20.34 0.03 -0.55
N PRO A 461 21.65 0.22 -0.84
CA PRO A 461 22.60 0.77 0.14
C PRO A 461 22.23 2.17 0.68
N ARG A 462 21.43 2.91 -0.08
CA ARG A 462 20.89 4.24 0.19
C ARG A 462 19.60 4.42 -0.61
N ARG A 463 18.72 5.34 -0.17
CA ARG A 463 17.53 5.71 -0.93
C ARG A 463 17.88 6.45 -2.21
N LEU A 464 17.18 6.11 -3.28
CA LEU A 464 17.30 6.70 -4.61
C LEU A 464 15.94 7.19 -5.10
N ARG A 465 15.97 8.11 -6.05
CA ARG A 465 14.82 8.51 -6.88
C ARG A 465 15.28 8.70 -8.32
N ASP A 466 14.38 9.11 -9.22
CA ASP A 466 14.70 9.30 -10.65
C ASP A 466 15.32 8.05 -11.28
N ILE A 467 14.88 6.86 -10.84
CA ILE A 467 15.55 5.58 -11.12
C ILE A 467 15.37 5.18 -12.59
N GLN A 468 16.47 4.80 -13.25
CA GLN A 468 16.48 4.34 -14.63
C GLN A 468 17.18 2.98 -14.72
N LEU A 469 16.45 1.99 -15.24
CA LEU A 469 16.97 0.65 -15.48
C LEU A 469 17.85 0.64 -16.74
N LEU A 470 19.08 0.13 -16.61
CA LEU A 470 20.10 0.12 -17.66
C LEU A 470 20.41 -1.31 -18.16
N GLU A 471 20.26 -2.32 -17.31
CA GLU A 471 20.48 -3.74 -17.64
C GLU A 471 19.59 -4.66 -16.79
N GLY A 472 19.21 -5.83 -17.32
CA GLY A 472 18.47 -6.86 -16.58
C GLY A 472 16.94 -6.78 -16.72
N ALA A 473 16.42 -6.02 -17.70
CA ALA A 473 14.98 -5.87 -17.92
C ALA A 473 14.23 -7.19 -18.26
N ASP A 474 14.95 -8.17 -18.82
CA ASP A 474 14.48 -9.53 -19.06
C ASP A 474 14.15 -10.29 -17.76
N LEU A 475 14.86 -9.99 -16.67
CA LEU A 475 14.61 -10.52 -15.33
C LEU A 475 13.36 -9.92 -14.67
N LYS A 476 12.79 -8.86 -15.27
CA LYS A 476 11.64 -8.08 -14.76
C LYS A 476 11.83 -7.60 -13.32
N PRO A 477 12.93 -6.91 -13.00
CA PRO A 477 13.17 -6.39 -11.66
C PRO A 477 12.20 -5.26 -11.34
N VAL A 478 11.81 -5.17 -10.07
CA VAL A 478 11.32 -3.94 -9.45
C VAL A 478 12.51 -3.29 -8.76
N VAL A 479 12.79 -2.03 -9.08
CA VAL A 479 13.75 -1.19 -8.36
C VAL A 479 12.96 -0.01 -7.81
N ALA A 480 12.74 -0.02 -6.49
CA ALA A 480 12.03 1.03 -5.76
C ALA A 480 13.02 2.01 -5.12
N ASP A 481 12.53 2.97 -4.33
CA ASP A 481 13.36 3.96 -3.67
C ASP A 481 14.40 3.35 -2.70
N ASP A 482 14.03 2.31 -1.94
CA ASP A 482 14.85 1.73 -0.88
C ASP A 482 15.13 0.21 -1.00
N PHE A 483 14.56 -0.49 -1.99
CA PHE A 483 14.83 -1.90 -2.26
C PHE A 483 14.84 -2.29 -3.75
N ILE A 484 15.44 -3.46 -4.03
CA ILE A 484 15.33 -4.19 -5.29
C ILE A 484 14.67 -5.54 -5.07
N LEU A 485 13.86 -5.97 -6.04
CA LEU A 485 13.19 -7.26 -6.09
C LEU A 485 13.36 -7.87 -7.49
N VAL A 486 13.84 -9.11 -7.56
CA VAL A 486 14.02 -9.88 -8.80
C VAL A 486 13.21 -11.19 -8.68
N PRO A 487 12.16 -11.40 -9.51
CA PRO A 487 11.21 -12.51 -9.38
C PRO A 487 11.75 -13.86 -9.90
N LEU A 488 12.94 -14.27 -9.44
CA LEU A 488 13.50 -15.60 -9.71
C LEU A 488 12.70 -16.69 -8.99
N SER A 489 12.58 -17.87 -9.62
CA SER A 489 11.81 -19.00 -9.09
C SER A 489 12.27 -20.32 -9.71
N GLY A 490 11.99 -21.45 -9.04
CA GLY A 490 12.38 -22.78 -9.50
C GLY A 490 13.84 -23.15 -9.19
N LYS A 491 14.37 -24.13 -9.91
CA LYS A 491 15.73 -24.67 -9.70
C LYS A 491 16.79 -23.80 -10.37
N PHE A 492 17.99 -23.79 -9.79
CA PHE A 492 19.19 -23.21 -10.39
C PHE A 492 20.39 -24.16 -10.27
N GLU A 493 21.27 -24.08 -11.25
CA GLU A 493 22.56 -24.77 -11.27
C GLU A 493 23.67 -23.88 -10.71
N ALA A 494 24.80 -24.47 -10.30
CA ALA A 494 25.97 -23.70 -9.87
C ALA A 494 26.56 -22.86 -11.03
N GLY A 495 27.09 -21.68 -10.72
CA GLY A 495 27.67 -20.74 -11.69
C GLY A 495 26.66 -19.84 -12.43
N TYR A 496 25.35 -19.98 -12.20
CA TYR A 496 24.37 -19.00 -12.69
C TYR A 496 24.66 -17.62 -12.09
N THR A 497 24.61 -16.60 -12.95
CA THR A 497 24.77 -15.19 -12.56
C THR A 497 23.66 -14.38 -13.19
N ALA A 498 22.96 -13.59 -12.38
CA ALA A 498 22.01 -12.58 -12.83
C ALA A 498 22.50 -11.19 -12.41
N ARG A 499 22.27 -10.19 -13.25
CA ARG A 499 22.71 -8.82 -13.01
C ARG A 499 21.61 -7.83 -13.36
N VAL A 500 21.39 -6.85 -12.48
CA VAL A 500 20.52 -5.71 -12.71
C VAL A 500 21.36 -4.46 -12.52
N VAL A 501 21.41 -3.58 -13.52
CA VAL A 501 22.16 -2.31 -13.46
C VAL A 501 21.17 -1.16 -13.61
N PHE A 502 21.27 -0.17 -12.74
CA PHE A 502 20.41 1.01 -12.75
C PHE A 502 21.19 2.25 -12.30
N SER A 503 20.68 3.42 -12.65
CA SER A 503 21.10 4.72 -12.09
C SER A 503 19.94 5.35 -11.32
N GLY A 504 20.25 6.24 -10.37
CA GLY A 504 19.26 7.04 -9.65
C GLY A 504 19.95 8.16 -8.89
N THR A 505 19.21 9.23 -8.55
CA THR A 505 19.75 10.31 -7.72
C THR A 505 19.52 10.00 -6.23
N PRO A 506 20.48 10.24 -5.33
CA PRO A 506 20.26 10.03 -3.90
C PRO A 506 19.11 10.88 -3.37
N LEU A 507 18.15 10.23 -2.70
CA LEU A 507 16.99 10.90 -2.14
C LEU A 507 17.43 11.90 -1.05
N THR A 508 16.89 13.12 -1.11
CA THR A 508 17.17 14.20 -0.15
C THR A 508 15.85 14.64 0.50
N PRO A 509 15.76 14.67 1.85
CA PRO A 509 14.57 15.12 2.56
C PRO A 509 14.11 16.54 2.20
N ASP A 510 12.79 16.73 2.02
CA ASP A 510 12.13 17.99 1.70
C ASP A 510 11.67 18.74 2.96
N LEU A 511 12.62 19.03 3.87
CA LEU A 511 12.28 19.63 5.17
C LEU A 511 11.73 21.06 5.05
N ASP A 512 12.17 21.83 4.05
CA ASP A 512 11.63 23.18 3.84
C ASP A 512 10.20 23.10 3.30
N GLY A 513 9.92 22.20 2.33
CA GLY A 513 8.56 22.00 1.80
C GLY A 513 7.58 21.53 2.88
N TRP A 514 8.04 20.74 3.86
CA TRP A 514 7.28 20.41 5.06
C TRP A 514 6.97 21.64 5.93
N GLN A 515 7.98 22.45 6.26
CA GLN A 515 7.79 23.66 7.07
C GLN A 515 6.87 24.67 6.38
N GLU A 516 7.01 24.81 5.06
CA GLU A 516 6.18 25.65 4.22
C GLU A 516 4.71 25.21 4.19
N ALA A 517 4.46 23.89 4.18
CA ALA A 517 3.13 23.30 4.28
C ALA A 517 2.52 23.49 5.68
N GLU A 518 3.25 23.14 6.76
CA GLU A 518 2.78 23.36 8.14
C GLU A 518 2.56 24.84 8.48
N ALA A 519 3.28 25.77 7.85
CA ALA A 519 2.97 27.19 7.94
C ALA A 519 1.62 27.50 7.26
N ALA A 520 1.40 27.03 6.03
CA ALA A 520 0.17 27.27 5.27
C ALA A 520 -1.09 26.65 5.91
N LEU A 521 -0.95 25.61 6.74
CA LEU A 521 -2.07 25.02 7.49
C LEU A 521 -2.64 25.91 8.61
N LYS A 522 -1.89 26.92 9.08
CA LYS A 522 -2.29 27.76 10.23
C LYS A 522 -3.34 28.82 9.88
N ASP A 523 -3.33 29.28 8.63
CA ASP A 523 -4.15 30.39 8.14
C ASP A 523 -5.41 29.90 7.38
N LEU A 524 -5.81 28.64 7.59
CA LEU A 524 -6.94 28.00 6.92
C LEU A 524 -8.28 28.27 7.61
N PRO A 525 -9.39 28.30 6.85
CA PRO A 525 -10.74 28.17 7.41
C PRO A 525 -10.91 26.88 8.22
N ASP A 526 -11.74 26.95 9.26
CA ASP A 526 -12.01 25.83 10.17
C ASP A 526 -12.36 24.52 9.43
N GLY A 527 -11.76 23.41 9.88
CA GLY A 527 -12.03 22.06 9.38
C GLY A 527 -11.17 21.59 8.20
N PHE A 528 -10.54 22.48 7.43
CA PHE A 528 -9.72 22.07 6.27
C PHE A 528 -8.31 21.57 6.63
N ALA A 529 -7.72 22.04 7.73
CA ALA A 529 -6.33 21.75 8.06
C ALA A 529 -5.98 20.23 8.16
N PRO A 530 -6.81 19.34 8.75
CA PRO A 530 -6.53 17.90 8.76
C PRO A 530 -6.52 17.28 7.35
N ALA A 531 -7.48 17.67 6.49
CA ALA A 531 -7.58 17.18 5.13
C ALA A 531 -6.42 17.67 4.26
N LEU A 532 -6.02 18.94 4.39
CA LEU A 532 -4.87 19.50 3.68
C LEU A 532 -3.55 18.93 4.17
N ARG A 533 -3.39 18.68 5.48
CA ARG A 533 -2.21 17.98 6.01
C ARG A 533 -2.03 16.61 5.36
N HIS A 534 -3.13 15.85 5.26
CA HIS A 534 -3.13 14.54 4.60
C HIS A 534 -2.82 14.66 3.11
N ALA A 535 -3.48 15.57 2.39
CA ALA A 535 -3.26 15.82 0.96
C ALA A 535 -1.80 16.25 0.66
N PHE A 536 -1.26 17.21 1.42
CA PHE A 536 0.13 17.65 1.31
C PHE A 536 1.12 16.54 1.63
N GLY A 537 0.79 15.59 2.51
CA GLY A 537 1.61 14.40 2.75
C GLY A 537 1.73 13.54 1.51
N ARG A 538 0.59 13.11 0.96
CA ARG A 538 0.49 12.24 -0.22
C ARG A 538 1.05 12.87 -1.51
N ALA A 539 1.10 14.20 -1.57
CA ALA A 539 1.67 14.97 -2.68
C ALA A 539 3.18 14.79 -2.89
N GLY A 540 3.91 14.20 -1.93
CA GLY A 540 5.37 14.11 -2.03
C GLY A 540 6.01 15.49 -2.19
N THR A 541 7.10 15.59 -2.96
CA THR A 541 7.78 16.88 -3.23
C THR A 541 6.89 17.90 -3.95
N HIS A 542 5.82 17.47 -4.63
CA HIS A 542 4.86 18.36 -5.30
C HIS A 542 4.03 19.20 -4.33
N ARG A 543 4.06 18.89 -3.01
CA ARG A 543 3.40 19.68 -1.96
C ARG A 543 3.71 21.17 -2.03
N ARG A 544 4.91 21.56 -2.49
CA ARG A 544 5.34 22.96 -2.67
C ARG A 544 4.49 23.72 -3.70
N GLU A 545 4.11 23.07 -4.81
CA GLU A 545 3.24 23.65 -5.85
C GLU A 545 1.83 23.91 -5.29
N LEU A 546 1.28 22.94 -4.55
CA LEU A 546 -0.04 23.05 -3.92
C LEU A 546 -0.06 24.15 -2.84
N VAL A 547 1.01 24.28 -2.06
CA VAL A 547 1.19 25.38 -1.09
C VAL A 547 1.30 26.73 -1.81
N ALA A 548 1.99 26.80 -2.95
CA ALA A 548 2.05 28.02 -3.77
C ALA A 548 0.67 28.41 -4.32
N ALA A 549 -0.14 27.46 -4.79
CA ALA A 549 -1.52 27.69 -5.21
C ALA A 549 -2.41 28.21 -4.06
N LEU A 550 -2.28 27.63 -2.86
CA LEU A 550 -3.00 28.07 -1.67
C LEU A 550 -2.60 29.49 -1.23
N ARG A 551 -1.29 29.81 -1.25
CA ARG A 551 -0.79 31.18 -0.97
C ARG A 551 -1.26 32.19 -2.01
N ALA A 552 -1.32 31.83 -3.29
CA ALA A 552 -1.86 32.68 -4.35
C ALA A 552 -3.36 32.96 -4.17
N ALA A 553 -4.14 31.96 -3.76
CA ALA A 553 -5.55 32.16 -3.41
C ALA A 553 -5.73 33.19 -2.25
N ALA A 554 -4.80 33.19 -1.29
CA ALA A 554 -4.81 34.08 -0.12
C ALA A 554 -4.37 35.54 -0.39
N GLN A 555 -3.98 35.92 -1.61
CA GLN A 555 -3.48 37.29 -1.92
C GLN A 555 -4.56 38.38 -1.97
N ALA A 556 -5.84 38.05 -1.84
CA ALA A 556 -6.91 39.05 -1.85
C ALA A 556 -6.86 39.98 -0.63
N THR A 557 -7.05 41.28 -0.86
CA THR A 557 -7.00 42.32 0.18
C THR A 557 -8.29 42.45 0.99
N ASP A 558 -9.43 42.06 0.42
CA ASP A 558 -10.71 41.94 1.13
C ASP A 558 -10.76 40.60 1.88
N GLU A 559 -11.02 40.64 3.19
CA GLU A 559 -11.02 39.44 4.04
C GLU A 559 -12.03 38.39 3.59
N LYS A 560 -13.24 38.80 3.20
CA LYS A 560 -14.30 37.87 2.82
C LYS A 560 -13.97 37.20 1.49
N ALA A 561 -13.43 37.95 0.52
CA ALA A 561 -12.92 37.41 -0.73
C ALA A 561 -11.74 36.46 -0.49
N ARG A 562 -10.82 36.82 0.42
CA ARG A 562 -9.68 35.99 0.81
C ARG A 562 -10.13 34.64 1.39
N GLN A 563 -11.04 34.66 2.37
CA GLN A 563 -11.58 33.45 2.99
C GLN A 563 -12.28 32.55 1.96
N ALA A 564 -13.11 33.12 1.07
CA ALA A 564 -13.78 32.36 0.02
C ALA A 564 -12.79 31.71 -0.97
N ARG A 565 -11.75 32.45 -1.38
CA ARG A 565 -10.70 31.95 -2.29
C ARG A 565 -9.86 30.82 -1.66
N VAL A 566 -9.43 31.01 -0.41
CA VAL A 566 -8.69 29.99 0.34
C VAL A 566 -9.54 28.75 0.56
N LYS A 567 -10.82 28.90 0.91
CA LYS A 567 -11.77 27.77 1.05
C LYS A 567 -11.95 27.00 -0.25
N ALA A 568 -12.12 27.69 -1.39
CA ALA A 568 -12.22 27.04 -2.70
C ALA A 568 -10.95 26.26 -3.07
N MET A 569 -9.76 26.86 -2.90
CA MET A 569 -8.49 26.18 -3.16
C MET A 569 -8.26 25.00 -2.21
N ALA A 570 -8.60 25.15 -0.93
CA ALA A 570 -8.54 24.06 0.04
C ALA A 570 -9.51 22.93 -0.31
N PHE A 571 -10.72 23.22 -0.78
CA PHE A 571 -11.67 22.20 -1.24
C PHE A 571 -11.14 21.42 -2.44
N LEU A 572 -10.48 22.09 -3.40
CA LEU A 572 -9.81 21.40 -4.51
C LEU A 572 -8.71 20.44 -4.00
N ILE A 573 -7.76 20.96 -3.22
CA ILE A 573 -6.61 20.19 -2.71
C ILE A 573 -7.03 19.03 -1.79
N ALA A 574 -8.06 19.23 -0.94
CA ALA A 574 -8.56 18.19 -0.04
C ALA A 574 -9.18 16.98 -0.75
N ASN A 575 -9.64 17.14 -2.00
CA ASN A 575 -10.47 16.14 -2.69
C ASN A 575 -9.88 15.64 -4.02
N MET A 576 -8.83 16.28 -4.56
CA MET A 576 -8.20 15.85 -5.81
C MET A 576 -7.56 14.44 -5.70
N PRO A 577 -7.53 13.66 -6.80
CA PRO A 577 -6.96 12.31 -6.79
C PRO A 577 -5.44 12.31 -6.61
N LEU A 578 -4.86 11.14 -6.31
CA LEU A 578 -3.44 11.02 -5.97
C LEU A 578 -2.51 11.45 -7.11
N ALA A 579 -2.88 11.14 -8.36
CA ALA A 579 -2.16 11.59 -9.55
C ALA A 579 -2.10 13.13 -9.64
N ASP A 580 -3.19 13.81 -9.27
CA ASP A 580 -3.27 15.28 -9.31
C ASP A 580 -2.44 15.90 -8.18
N LEU A 581 -2.51 15.34 -6.95
CA LEU A 581 -1.69 15.78 -5.81
C LEU A 581 -0.19 15.81 -6.12
N ARG A 582 0.26 15.03 -7.11
CA ARG A 582 1.66 14.86 -7.49
C ARG A 582 2.06 15.51 -8.81
N SER A 583 1.12 16.11 -9.54
CA SER A 583 1.40 16.62 -10.90
C SER A 583 0.59 17.83 -11.38
N VAL A 584 -0.52 18.20 -10.72
CA VAL A 584 -1.34 19.33 -11.19
C VAL A 584 -0.60 20.65 -10.97
N SER A 585 -0.49 21.48 -12.01
CA SER A 585 0.21 22.76 -11.91
C SER A 585 -0.64 23.82 -11.21
N GLN A 586 0.04 24.80 -10.59
CA GLN A 586 -0.57 25.99 -10.02
C GLN A 586 -1.42 26.73 -11.05
N GLU A 587 -1.03 26.74 -12.33
CA GLU A 587 -1.78 27.35 -13.43
C GLU A 587 -3.19 26.77 -13.57
N VAL A 588 -3.34 25.44 -13.58
CA VAL A 588 -4.65 24.78 -13.70
C VAL A 588 -5.53 25.08 -12.48
N LEU A 589 -4.93 25.06 -11.27
CA LEU A 589 -5.64 25.36 -10.03
C LEU A 589 -6.13 26.82 -9.98
N LEU A 590 -5.33 27.77 -10.49
CA LEU A 590 -5.69 29.18 -10.52
C LEU A 590 -6.69 29.50 -11.65
N ASP A 591 -6.57 28.92 -12.85
CA ASP A 591 -7.57 29.04 -13.92
C ASP A 591 -8.95 28.56 -13.43
N ALA A 592 -8.99 27.44 -12.71
CA ALA A 592 -10.18 26.92 -12.08
C ALA A 592 -10.79 27.87 -11.05
N LEU A 593 -9.96 28.41 -10.14
CA LEU A 593 -10.38 29.36 -9.11
C LEU A 593 -10.91 30.67 -9.71
N GLU A 594 -10.09 31.37 -10.50
CA GLU A 594 -10.44 32.70 -11.03
C GLU A 594 -11.64 32.62 -11.97
N GLY A 595 -11.66 31.64 -12.88
CA GLY A 595 -12.79 31.47 -13.77
C GLY A 595 -14.08 31.13 -13.00
N THR A 596 -14.02 30.37 -11.91
CA THR A 596 -15.22 30.13 -11.08
C THR A 596 -15.74 31.40 -10.43
N LEU A 597 -14.84 32.27 -9.95
CA LEU A 597 -15.22 33.57 -9.37
C LEU A 597 -15.79 34.53 -10.42
N GLU A 598 -15.20 34.61 -11.61
CA GLU A 598 -15.72 35.38 -12.73
C GLU A 598 -17.12 34.88 -13.16
N ALA A 599 -17.28 33.55 -13.22
CA ALA A 599 -18.56 32.92 -13.53
C ALA A 599 -19.63 33.23 -12.48
N GLN A 600 -19.29 33.14 -11.19
CA GLN A 600 -20.20 33.54 -10.10
C GLN A 600 -20.50 35.05 -10.10
N ALA A 601 -19.60 35.91 -10.56
CA ALA A 601 -19.86 37.33 -10.68
C ALA A 601 -20.87 37.63 -11.81
N GLY A 602 -20.70 37.00 -12.97
CA GLY A 602 -21.51 37.24 -14.18
C GLY A 602 -22.84 36.50 -14.25
N ALA A 603 -22.94 35.27 -13.73
CA ALA A 603 -24.10 34.41 -13.96
C ALA A 603 -25.41 34.95 -13.32
N PRO A 604 -26.54 35.01 -14.07
CA PRO A 604 -27.83 35.46 -13.54
C PRO A 604 -28.35 34.64 -12.35
N TRP A 605 -28.09 33.35 -12.36
CA TRP A 605 -28.54 32.37 -11.38
C TRP A 605 -27.62 32.20 -10.15
N LYS A 606 -26.59 33.04 -10.00
CA LYS A 606 -25.63 32.94 -8.87
C LYS A 606 -26.28 32.89 -7.48
N ALA A 607 -27.44 33.53 -7.31
CA ALA A 607 -28.17 33.57 -6.04
C ALA A 607 -29.01 32.30 -5.75
N SER A 608 -29.23 31.42 -6.73
CA SER A 608 -29.94 30.14 -6.54
C SER A 608 -29.01 28.95 -6.33
N LEU A 609 -27.69 29.16 -6.33
CA LEU A 609 -26.69 28.11 -6.11
C LEU A 609 -26.22 28.11 -4.65
N SER A 610 -26.16 26.93 -4.04
CA SER A 610 -25.46 26.75 -2.76
C SER A 610 -23.95 26.77 -2.98
N GLU A 611 -23.20 27.07 -1.92
CA GLU A 611 -21.74 27.01 -1.94
C GLU A 611 -21.25 25.59 -2.29
N ASP A 612 -21.86 24.54 -1.75
CA ASP A 612 -21.49 23.14 -2.02
C ASP A 612 -21.67 22.75 -3.50
N LEU A 613 -22.72 23.25 -4.17
CA LEU A 613 -22.92 23.04 -5.61
C LEU A 613 -21.85 23.73 -6.44
N VAL A 614 -21.40 24.91 -6.01
CA VAL A 614 -20.31 25.64 -6.67
C VAL A 614 -19.00 24.89 -6.47
N LEU A 615 -18.65 24.54 -5.23
CA LEU A 615 -17.43 23.83 -4.89
C LEU A 615 -17.34 22.45 -5.57
N ASN A 616 -18.43 21.67 -5.57
CA ASN A 616 -18.41 20.29 -6.09
C ASN A 616 -18.73 20.17 -7.59
N CYS A 617 -19.41 21.14 -8.19
CA CYS A 617 -19.94 21.00 -9.56
C CYS A 617 -19.71 22.20 -10.50
N VAL A 618 -19.09 23.30 -10.03
CA VAL A 618 -18.64 24.42 -10.88
C VAL A 618 -17.11 24.56 -10.83
N LEU A 619 -16.53 24.59 -9.63
CA LEU A 619 -15.10 24.78 -9.37
C LEU A 619 -14.15 23.73 -9.97
N PRO A 620 -14.47 22.42 -10.03
CA PRO A 620 -13.49 21.40 -10.43
C PRO A 620 -12.98 21.58 -11.86
N TYR A 621 -11.67 21.41 -12.05
CA TYR A 621 -10.96 21.52 -13.33
C TYR A 621 -10.97 20.24 -14.17
N ALA A 622 -11.53 19.15 -13.64
CA ALA A 622 -11.67 17.87 -14.32
C ALA A 622 -12.99 17.19 -13.94
N ASN A 623 -13.34 16.14 -14.68
CA ASN A 623 -14.57 15.39 -14.54
C ASN A 623 -14.30 13.92 -14.21
N LEU A 624 -13.30 13.33 -14.85
CA LEU A 624 -12.87 11.93 -14.74
C LEU A 624 -11.32 11.89 -14.68
N ASP A 625 -10.70 10.98 -15.45
CA ASP A 625 -9.25 10.79 -15.60
C ASP A 625 -8.69 11.42 -16.90
N GLU A 626 -9.36 12.45 -17.46
CA GLU A 626 -8.86 13.19 -18.62
C GLU A 626 -7.60 14.00 -18.31
N ARG A 627 -6.84 14.36 -19.36
CA ARG A 627 -5.64 15.20 -19.20
C ARG A 627 -6.00 16.55 -18.59
N ARG A 628 -5.27 16.96 -17.55
CA ARG A 628 -5.47 18.26 -16.88
C ARG A 628 -4.94 19.40 -17.76
N GLU A 629 -5.75 20.45 -17.94
CA GLU A 629 -5.40 21.64 -18.72
C GLU A 629 -6.22 22.86 -18.26
N ALA A 630 -5.70 24.07 -18.49
CA ALA A 630 -6.35 25.33 -18.13
C ALA A 630 -7.36 25.75 -19.23
N TRP A 631 -8.48 25.05 -19.31
CA TRP A 631 -9.52 25.25 -20.35
C TRP A 631 -10.50 26.37 -20.03
N ARG A 632 -10.60 26.83 -18.77
CA ARG A 632 -11.74 27.62 -18.30
C ARG A 632 -11.79 29.00 -18.95
N LYS A 633 -10.65 29.69 -18.98
CA LYS A 633 -10.54 31.03 -19.59
C LYS A 633 -10.90 31.06 -21.09
N ASP A 634 -10.50 30.06 -21.88
CA ASP A 634 -10.86 29.98 -23.31
C ASP A 634 -12.37 29.74 -23.48
N PHE A 635 -12.95 28.82 -22.71
CA PHE A 635 -14.37 28.50 -22.79
C PHE A 635 -15.25 29.66 -22.30
N GLN A 636 -14.80 30.42 -21.29
CA GLN A 636 -15.47 31.63 -20.84
C GLN A 636 -15.53 32.72 -21.92
N GLN A 637 -14.40 33.00 -22.57
CA GLN A 637 -14.33 34.00 -23.63
C GLN A 637 -15.27 33.70 -24.81
N ARG A 638 -15.47 32.41 -25.12
CA ARG A 638 -16.38 31.96 -26.18
C ARG A 638 -17.85 32.02 -25.76
N PHE A 639 -18.18 31.49 -24.59
CA PHE A 639 -19.55 31.09 -24.28
C PHE A 639 -20.24 31.91 -23.18
N ALA A 640 -19.50 32.42 -22.19
CA ALA A 640 -20.08 32.90 -20.93
C ALA A 640 -21.12 34.01 -21.14
N ARG A 641 -20.78 35.05 -21.92
CA ARG A 641 -21.70 36.17 -22.20
C ARG A 641 -23.05 35.71 -22.76
N ARG A 642 -23.07 34.73 -23.67
CA ARG A 642 -24.29 34.25 -24.34
C ARG A 642 -25.05 33.21 -23.50
N ALA A 643 -24.34 32.45 -22.66
CA ALA A 643 -24.97 31.61 -21.64
C ALA A 643 -25.73 32.47 -20.61
N TRP A 644 -25.17 33.63 -20.22
CA TRP A 644 -25.79 34.58 -19.28
C TRP A 644 -26.95 35.39 -19.89
N GLU A 645 -27.23 35.26 -21.19
CA GLU A 645 -28.45 35.79 -21.82
C GLU A 645 -29.67 34.87 -21.62
N GLN A 646 -29.48 33.63 -21.12
CA GLN A 646 -30.56 32.69 -20.82
C GLN A 646 -31.12 32.91 -19.40
N ALA A 647 -32.38 32.55 -19.15
CA ALA A 647 -33.02 32.83 -17.86
C ALA A 647 -32.63 31.83 -16.76
N THR A 648 -32.29 30.58 -17.13
CA THR A 648 -31.93 29.53 -16.16
C THR A 648 -30.66 28.74 -16.54
N PRO A 649 -29.98 28.10 -15.57
CA PRO A 649 -28.87 27.18 -15.84
C PRO A 649 -29.21 26.10 -16.87
N GLY A 650 -30.43 25.55 -16.80
CA GLY A 650 -30.91 24.53 -17.74
C GLY A 650 -31.04 25.03 -19.18
N GLU A 651 -31.62 26.21 -19.37
CA GLU A 651 -31.71 26.87 -20.69
C GLU A 651 -30.31 27.16 -21.27
N ALA A 652 -29.40 27.65 -20.43
CA ALA A 652 -28.00 27.88 -20.78
C ALA A 652 -27.26 26.59 -21.18
N ALA A 653 -27.48 25.49 -20.46
CA ALA A 653 -26.93 24.18 -20.81
C ALA A 653 -27.46 23.65 -22.16
N CYS A 654 -28.76 23.76 -22.41
CA CYS A 654 -29.34 23.40 -23.72
C CYS A 654 -28.79 24.27 -24.86
N TRP A 655 -28.60 25.57 -24.62
CA TRP A 655 -27.97 26.48 -25.60
C TRP A 655 -26.50 26.10 -25.88
N LEU A 656 -25.72 25.80 -24.83
CA LEU A 656 -24.35 25.30 -24.95
C LEU A 656 -24.28 24.02 -25.78
N ASN A 657 -25.13 23.04 -25.46
CA ASN A 657 -25.18 21.73 -26.14
C ASN A 657 -25.41 21.85 -27.65
N ARG A 658 -26.26 22.80 -28.08
CA ARG A 658 -26.48 23.13 -29.51
C ARG A 658 -25.30 23.84 -30.20
N THR A 659 -24.45 24.52 -29.44
CA THR A 659 -23.49 25.51 -29.95
C THR A 659 -22.05 24.97 -29.95
N ILE A 660 -21.60 24.44 -28.81
CA ILE A 660 -20.19 24.12 -28.53
C ILE A 660 -19.55 23.23 -29.61
N PHE A 661 -20.21 22.12 -29.97
CA PHE A 661 -19.67 21.14 -30.92
C PHE A 661 -19.50 21.69 -32.33
N ARG A 662 -20.35 22.64 -32.73
CA ARG A 662 -20.25 23.33 -34.03
C ARG A 662 -19.11 24.34 -34.04
N GLU A 663 -18.93 25.07 -32.93
CA GLU A 663 -17.87 26.06 -32.79
C GLU A 663 -16.48 25.43 -32.67
N LEU A 664 -16.36 24.37 -31.86
CA LEU A 664 -15.13 23.59 -31.68
C LEU A 664 -14.85 22.59 -32.82
N LYS A 665 -15.82 22.37 -33.72
CA LYS A 665 -15.75 21.42 -34.85
C LYS A 665 -15.48 19.97 -34.41
N VAL A 666 -16.10 19.55 -33.30
CA VAL A 666 -15.98 18.19 -32.74
C VAL A 666 -17.27 17.42 -32.98
N ALA A 667 -17.18 16.23 -33.55
CA ALA A 667 -18.34 15.35 -33.77
C ALA A 667 -18.27 14.06 -32.93
N TYR A 668 -19.41 13.37 -32.75
CA TYR A 668 -19.39 12.03 -32.18
C TYR A 668 -18.71 11.02 -33.12
N HIS A 669 -17.83 10.16 -32.59
CA HIS A 669 -17.42 8.96 -33.30
C HIS A 669 -17.11 7.76 -32.37
N ALA A 670 -17.71 6.61 -32.69
CA ALA A 670 -17.65 5.39 -31.88
C ALA A 670 -16.26 4.71 -31.79
N THR A 671 -15.41 4.83 -32.82
CA THR A 671 -14.08 4.15 -32.86
C THR A 671 -12.87 5.00 -33.28
N ARG A 672 -13.03 6.10 -34.06
CA ARG A 672 -11.88 6.87 -34.60
C ARG A 672 -11.06 7.64 -33.56
N ARG A 673 -11.66 8.00 -32.43
CA ARG A 673 -11.02 8.75 -31.33
C ARG A 673 -9.72 8.09 -30.84
N PRO A 674 -8.69 8.86 -30.43
CA PRO A 674 -7.46 8.27 -29.88
C PRO A 674 -7.69 7.53 -28.55
N LYS A 675 -8.56 8.05 -27.68
CA LYS A 675 -8.92 7.49 -26.37
C LYS A 675 -10.34 7.92 -25.98
N PRO A 676 -11.03 7.29 -25.02
CA PRO A 676 -12.40 7.65 -24.66
C PRO A 676 -12.52 8.95 -23.84
N ASN A 677 -11.57 9.20 -22.95
CA ASN A 677 -11.49 10.30 -21.98
C ASN A 677 -10.62 11.47 -22.47
N GLN A 678 -10.86 11.94 -23.69
CA GLN A 678 -10.16 13.10 -24.23
C GLN A 678 -10.45 14.37 -23.43
N SER A 679 -9.42 15.14 -23.10
CA SER A 679 -9.56 16.53 -22.65
C SER A 679 -10.13 17.42 -23.77
N PRO A 680 -10.52 18.67 -23.48
CA PRO A 680 -10.95 19.61 -24.50
C PRO A 680 -9.98 19.75 -25.68
N SER A 681 -8.69 19.97 -25.43
CA SER A 681 -7.67 20.11 -26.47
C SER A 681 -7.50 18.84 -27.32
N GLU A 682 -7.53 17.66 -26.69
CA GLU A 682 -7.46 16.36 -27.37
C GLU A 682 -8.71 16.08 -28.22
N SER A 683 -9.87 16.58 -27.83
CA SER A 683 -11.13 16.47 -28.58
C SER A 683 -11.14 17.41 -29.78
N ILE A 684 -10.73 18.67 -29.60
CA ILE A 684 -10.60 19.69 -30.65
C ILE A 684 -9.58 19.25 -31.70
N ALA A 685 -8.41 18.77 -31.28
CA ALA A 685 -7.34 18.33 -32.20
C ALA A 685 -7.74 17.09 -33.02
N ALA A 686 -8.51 16.16 -32.43
CA ALA A 686 -9.03 15.01 -33.15
C ALA A 686 -10.19 15.37 -34.12
N GLY A 687 -10.99 16.39 -33.79
CA GLY A 687 -12.26 16.69 -34.46
C GLY A 687 -13.38 15.67 -34.17
N TYR A 688 -13.13 14.69 -33.29
CA TYR A 688 -14.12 13.72 -32.86
C TYR A 688 -13.84 13.16 -31.46
N ALA A 689 -14.92 12.77 -30.77
CA ALA A 689 -14.89 12.26 -29.39
C ALA A 689 -15.93 11.14 -29.13
N SER A 690 -15.80 10.48 -27.97
CA SER A 690 -16.80 9.53 -27.45
C SER A 690 -17.97 10.26 -26.78
N CYS A 691 -18.99 9.52 -26.33
CA CYS A 691 -19.98 10.07 -25.39
C CYS A 691 -19.34 10.67 -24.13
N SER A 692 -18.27 10.06 -23.61
CA SER A 692 -17.48 10.58 -22.48
C SER A 692 -16.77 11.89 -22.83
N GLY A 693 -16.05 11.95 -23.95
CA GLY A 693 -15.31 13.16 -24.37
C GLY A 693 -16.23 14.33 -24.76
N LEU A 694 -17.38 14.04 -25.38
CA LEU A 694 -18.41 15.06 -25.61
C LEU A 694 -19.05 15.54 -24.30
N SER A 695 -19.22 14.64 -23.31
CA SER A 695 -19.74 15.00 -21.99
C SER A 695 -18.74 15.85 -21.19
N ILE A 696 -17.44 15.55 -21.26
CA ILE A 696 -16.35 16.39 -20.71
C ILE A 696 -16.46 17.80 -21.30
N LEU A 697 -16.42 17.93 -22.64
CA LEU A 697 -16.54 19.22 -23.33
C LEU A 697 -17.78 20.03 -22.90
N LEU A 698 -18.95 19.39 -22.78
CA LEU A 698 -20.18 20.06 -22.39
C LEU A 698 -20.18 20.47 -20.90
N VAL A 699 -19.69 19.61 -19.99
CA VAL A 699 -19.58 19.95 -18.57
C VAL A 699 -18.58 21.08 -18.37
N ASP A 700 -17.43 21.06 -19.03
CA ASP A 700 -16.42 22.11 -18.95
C ASP A 700 -17.00 23.46 -19.41
N ALA A 701 -17.75 23.50 -20.51
CA ALA A 701 -18.41 24.73 -20.95
C ALA A 701 -19.54 25.19 -20.02
N CYS A 702 -20.29 24.26 -19.42
CA CYS A 702 -21.26 24.57 -18.37
C CYS A 702 -20.56 25.22 -17.15
N ARG A 703 -19.49 24.61 -16.66
CA ARG A 703 -18.70 25.08 -15.51
C ARG A 703 -18.03 26.43 -15.78
N ALA A 704 -17.48 26.63 -16.97
CA ALA A 704 -16.98 27.92 -17.44
C ALA A 704 -18.06 29.02 -17.34
N CYS A 705 -19.31 28.70 -17.70
CA CYS A 705 -20.43 29.64 -17.63
C CYS A 705 -21.05 29.79 -16.22
N GLY A 706 -20.60 29.02 -15.22
CA GLY A 706 -21.16 29.02 -13.86
C GLY A 706 -22.39 28.13 -13.67
N ILE A 707 -22.62 27.19 -14.58
CA ILE A 707 -23.70 26.19 -14.51
C ILE A 707 -23.15 24.98 -13.74
N PRO A 708 -23.78 24.54 -12.63
CA PRO A 708 -23.35 23.33 -11.94
C PRO A 708 -23.64 22.11 -12.81
N ALA A 709 -22.59 21.36 -13.15
CA ALA A 709 -22.69 20.23 -14.07
C ALA A 709 -21.70 19.11 -13.69
N ARG A 710 -22.14 17.87 -13.92
CA ARG A 710 -21.38 16.64 -13.67
C ARG A 710 -21.65 15.59 -14.75
N ILE A 711 -20.72 14.66 -14.94
CA ILE A 711 -20.91 13.51 -15.82
C ILE A 711 -21.68 12.43 -15.06
N ALA A 712 -22.65 11.81 -15.71
CA ALA A 712 -23.31 10.61 -15.21
C ALA A 712 -23.24 9.49 -16.26
N GLY A 713 -23.34 8.23 -15.82
CA GLY A 713 -23.24 7.10 -16.73
C GLY A 713 -23.53 5.74 -16.10
N ILE A 714 -23.75 4.77 -16.97
CA ILE A 714 -23.93 3.35 -16.64
C ILE A 714 -22.79 2.52 -17.25
N PRO A 715 -22.13 1.64 -16.48
CA PRO A 715 -21.02 0.83 -17.00
C PRO A 715 -21.47 -0.18 -18.07
N GLN A 716 -22.67 -0.74 -17.93
CA GLN A 716 -23.23 -1.74 -18.85
C GLN A 716 -24.76 -1.87 -18.68
N TRP A 717 -25.54 -1.82 -19.76
CA TRP A 717 -26.98 -2.11 -19.66
C TRP A 717 -27.25 -3.59 -19.34
N LYS A 718 -28.21 -3.86 -18.43
CA LYS A 718 -28.65 -5.21 -18.06
C LYS A 718 -29.21 -6.01 -19.26
N ALA A 719 -29.96 -5.34 -20.11
CA ALA A 719 -30.47 -5.90 -21.36
C ALA A 719 -29.38 -5.81 -22.45
N ALA A 720 -28.46 -6.78 -22.44
CA ALA A 720 -27.47 -6.99 -23.50
C ALA A 720 -28.04 -7.74 -24.72
N HIS A 721 -29.26 -7.40 -25.14
CA HIS A 721 -29.67 -7.72 -26.50
C HIS A 721 -28.78 -6.90 -27.45
N ALA A 722 -28.24 -7.58 -28.45
CA ALA A 722 -27.63 -6.89 -29.57
C ALA A 722 -28.68 -6.00 -30.25
N ASP A 723 -28.27 -4.85 -30.77
CA ASP A 723 -29.06 -4.22 -31.82
C ASP A 723 -29.18 -5.15 -33.05
N ALA A 724 -29.98 -4.77 -34.04
CA ALA A 724 -30.14 -5.56 -35.26
C ALA A 724 -28.85 -5.66 -36.11
N GLN A 725 -27.75 -5.06 -35.65
CA GLN A 725 -26.43 -5.01 -36.27
C GLN A 725 -25.37 -5.80 -35.46
N GLY A 726 -25.73 -6.40 -34.32
CA GLY A 726 -24.86 -7.25 -33.51
C GLY A 726 -24.15 -6.56 -32.34
N ASN A 727 -24.40 -5.27 -32.07
CA ASN A 727 -23.72 -4.54 -31.00
C ASN A 727 -24.34 -4.83 -29.64
N HIS A 728 -23.59 -5.52 -28.76
CA HIS A 728 -23.98 -5.79 -27.37
C HIS A 728 -24.36 -4.51 -26.60
N GLY A 729 -25.17 -4.66 -25.53
CA GLY A 729 -25.58 -3.56 -24.65
C GLY A 729 -24.41 -2.88 -23.94
N GLY A 730 -23.82 -1.88 -24.62
CA GLY A 730 -22.61 -1.18 -24.18
C GLY A 730 -22.81 -0.28 -22.95
N ASN A 731 -21.76 0.46 -22.61
CA ASN A 731 -21.83 1.52 -21.61
C ASN A 731 -22.52 2.77 -22.20
N HIS A 732 -22.95 3.69 -21.35
CA HIS A 732 -23.31 5.04 -21.80
C HIS A 732 -22.94 6.10 -20.76
N MET A 733 -22.67 7.32 -21.22
CA MET A 733 -22.33 8.49 -20.41
C MET A 733 -22.98 9.73 -21.02
N TRP A 734 -23.41 10.61 -20.15
CA TRP A 734 -24.17 11.82 -20.47
C TRP A 734 -23.89 12.90 -19.40
N VAL A 735 -24.54 14.06 -19.53
CA VAL A 735 -24.37 15.19 -18.61
C VAL A 735 -25.59 15.35 -17.73
N GLU A 736 -25.36 15.61 -16.44
CA GLU A 736 -26.36 16.17 -15.52
C GLU A 736 -26.07 17.64 -15.25
N VAL A 737 -27.10 18.48 -15.28
CA VAL A 737 -27.05 19.91 -14.95
C VAL A 737 -28.06 20.24 -13.85
N TRP A 738 -27.70 21.16 -12.96
CA TRP A 738 -28.59 21.60 -11.88
C TRP A 738 -29.47 22.77 -12.34
N ASP A 739 -30.79 22.56 -12.39
CA ASP A 739 -31.78 23.61 -12.68
C ASP A 739 -32.89 23.57 -11.63
N ARG A 740 -33.36 24.75 -11.18
CA ARG A 740 -34.56 24.92 -10.32
C ARG A 740 -34.66 24.01 -9.07
N GLY A 741 -33.52 23.53 -8.54
CA GLY A 741 -33.48 22.69 -7.35
C GLY A 741 -33.40 21.19 -7.60
N ALA A 742 -33.18 20.74 -8.85
CA ALA A 742 -33.00 19.34 -9.21
C ALA A 742 -31.88 19.14 -10.25
N TRP A 743 -31.33 17.92 -10.30
CA TRP A 743 -30.50 17.47 -11.40
C TRP A 743 -31.38 17.10 -12.60
N HIS A 744 -30.96 17.48 -13.81
CA HIS A 744 -31.61 17.19 -15.09
C HIS A 744 -30.59 16.66 -16.11
N CYS A 745 -30.96 15.68 -16.94
CA CYS A 745 -29.99 15.06 -17.87
C CYS A 745 -30.08 15.56 -19.31
N LEU A 746 -28.92 15.59 -19.98
CA LEU A 746 -28.73 15.93 -21.40
C LEU A 746 -27.78 14.93 -22.07
N GLY A 747 -28.12 14.51 -23.29
CA GLY A 747 -27.21 13.83 -24.19
C GLY A 747 -26.25 14.85 -24.82
N ALA A 748 -24.94 14.65 -24.66
CA ALA A 748 -23.94 15.56 -25.22
C ALA A 748 -23.94 15.47 -26.76
N SER A 749 -24.06 16.63 -27.43
CA SER A 749 -24.28 16.77 -28.87
C SER A 749 -25.66 16.30 -29.38
N GLU A 750 -26.64 16.08 -28.48
CA GLU A 750 -28.03 15.78 -28.82
C GLU A 750 -28.94 17.01 -28.60
N ASP A 751 -29.65 17.49 -29.61
CA ASP A 751 -30.59 18.61 -29.47
C ASP A 751 -31.92 18.10 -28.88
N SER A 752 -31.98 18.04 -27.55
CA SER A 752 -33.10 17.52 -26.76
C SER A 752 -33.44 18.46 -25.59
N PRO A 753 -34.71 18.51 -25.15
CA PRO A 753 -35.08 19.08 -23.86
C PRO A 753 -34.44 18.31 -22.69
N LEU A 754 -34.37 18.96 -21.52
CA LEU A 754 -33.96 18.34 -20.26
C LEU A 754 -34.82 17.10 -19.96
N ASP A 755 -34.19 15.99 -19.57
CA ASP A 755 -34.86 14.71 -19.25
C ASP A 755 -35.72 14.09 -20.39
N GLU A 756 -35.46 14.49 -21.65
CA GLU A 756 -36.11 13.95 -22.86
C GLU A 756 -35.11 13.28 -23.83
N THR A 757 -34.10 12.61 -23.27
CA THR A 757 -33.10 11.86 -24.04
C THR A 757 -33.56 10.44 -24.36
N TRP A 758 -32.99 9.83 -25.42
CA TRP A 758 -33.34 8.47 -25.85
C TRP A 758 -33.06 7.40 -24.78
N PHE A 759 -32.06 7.62 -23.93
CA PHE A 759 -31.64 6.65 -22.92
C PHE A 759 -32.58 6.59 -21.70
N MET A 760 -33.47 7.56 -21.50
CA MET A 760 -34.41 7.56 -20.36
C MET A 760 -35.33 6.33 -20.36
N ALA A 761 -35.81 5.90 -21.53
CA ALA A 761 -36.57 4.65 -21.65
C ALA A 761 -35.73 3.43 -21.24
N ARG A 762 -34.49 3.36 -21.73
CA ARG A 762 -33.55 2.26 -21.46
C ARG A 762 -33.16 2.15 -19.99
N ILE A 763 -33.13 3.26 -19.24
CA ILE A 763 -32.90 3.26 -17.80
C ILE A 763 -33.98 2.47 -17.06
N GLY A 764 -35.26 2.67 -17.39
CA GLY A 764 -36.37 1.96 -16.75
C GLY A 764 -36.37 0.45 -17.02
N GLU A 765 -35.86 0.03 -18.18
CA GLU A 765 -35.83 -1.38 -18.61
C GLU A 765 -34.56 -2.12 -18.18
N ALA A 766 -33.42 -1.43 -18.09
CA ALA A 766 -32.11 -2.06 -18.10
C ALA A 766 -31.10 -1.54 -17.05
N SER A 767 -31.55 -0.80 -16.04
CA SER A 767 -30.76 -0.50 -14.82
C SER A 767 -31.11 -1.45 -13.65
N ASP A 768 -30.21 -1.58 -12.68
CA ASP A 768 -30.44 -2.34 -11.44
C ASP A 768 -29.47 -1.86 -10.34
N GLU A 769 -29.98 -1.12 -9.35
CA GLU A 769 -29.20 -0.58 -8.22
C GLU A 769 -28.46 -1.67 -7.41
N ARG A 770 -28.90 -2.93 -7.52
CA ARG A 770 -28.27 -4.08 -6.84
C ARG A 770 -27.09 -4.66 -7.62
N ASN A 771 -26.75 -4.15 -8.80
CA ASN A 771 -25.60 -4.60 -9.57
C ASN A 771 -24.83 -3.40 -10.11
N TRP A 772 -23.60 -3.21 -9.64
CA TRP A 772 -22.75 -2.08 -10.05
C TRP A 772 -22.63 -1.91 -11.56
N ALA A 773 -22.61 -3.01 -12.32
CA ALA A 773 -22.50 -2.93 -13.77
C ALA A 773 -23.72 -2.22 -14.38
N HIS A 774 -24.89 -2.31 -13.74
CA HIS A 774 -26.18 -1.80 -14.19
C HIS A 774 -26.70 -0.61 -13.36
N ALA A 775 -25.92 -0.14 -12.39
CA ALA A 775 -26.22 1.05 -11.62
C ALA A 775 -25.74 2.31 -12.36
N ILE A 776 -26.36 3.45 -12.04
CA ILE A 776 -26.04 4.76 -12.62
C ILE A 776 -25.21 5.54 -11.61
N TYR A 777 -24.04 5.99 -12.04
CA TYR A 777 -23.12 6.79 -11.26
C TYR A 777 -23.06 8.20 -11.79
N ALA A 778 -23.04 9.18 -10.89
CA ALA A 778 -22.69 10.56 -11.21
C ALA A 778 -21.33 10.89 -10.58
N ALA A 779 -20.41 11.48 -11.34
CA ALA A 779 -19.10 11.89 -10.86
C ALA A 779 -19.22 13.01 -9.81
N SER A 780 -18.34 12.97 -8.81
CA SER A 780 -18.21 13.93 -7.72
C SER A 780 -16.75 14.34 -7.59
N TRP A 781 -16.48 15.61 -7.29
CA TRP A 781 -15.14 16.02 -6.88
C TRP A 781 -14.90 15.63 -5.42
N GLN A 782 -15.86 15.97 -4.56
CA GLN A 782 -15.86 15.58 -3.16
C GLN A 782 -15.81 14.06 -3.02
N GLN A 783 -14.92 13.58 -2.16
CA GLN A 783 -14.73 12.16 -1.87
C GLN A 783 -15.95 11.58 -1.14
N THR A 784 -16.54 10.52 -1.69
CA THR A 784 -17.80 9.90 -1.21
C THR A 784 -17.64 8.48 -0.66
N GLY A 785 -16.47 7.84 -0.83
CA GLY A 785 -16.28 6.40 -0.61
C GLY A 785 -16.85 5.50 -1.72
N LEU A 786 -17.39 6.09 -2.79
CA LEU A 786 -17.80 5.42 -4.01
C LEU A 786 -17.00 5.98 -5.19
N SER A 787 -16.54 5.10 -6.08
CA SER A 787 -15.73 5.47 -7.25
C SER A 787 -16.54 5.31 -8.53
N PHE A 788 -16.36 6.23 -9.48
CA PHE A 788 -16.97 6.18 -10.79
C PHE A 788 -16.36 5.03 -11.62
N PRO A 789 -17.15 4.08 -12.17
CA PRO A 789 -16.57 2.98 -12.93
C PRO A 789 -16.15 3.44 -14.34
N LEU A 790 -14.88 3.81 -14.47
CA LEU A 790 -14.25 4.16 -15.73
C LEU A 790 -14.15 2.91 -16.61
N VAL A 791 -14.99 2.75 -17.64
CA VAL A 791 -15.06 1.48 -18.40
C VAL A 791 -13.77 1.13 -19.17
N TRP A 792 -12.89 2.11 -19.40
CA TRP A 792 -11.54 1.92 -19.94
C TRP A 792 -10.47 1.65 -18.88
N ASN A 793 -10.78 1.92 -17.61
CA ASN A 793 -9.90 1.74 -16.46
C ASN A 793 -10.71 1.27 -15.24
N LEU A 794 -11.40 0.12 -15.36
CA LEU A 794 -12.19 -0.46 -14.28
C LEU A 794 -11.39 -0.78 -12.98
N PRO A 795 -10.06 -0.93 -13.00
CA PRO A 795 -9.21 -0.89 -11.79
C PRO A 795 -9.20 0.45 -11.04
N GLY A 796 -9.33 1.57 -11.76
CA GLY A 796 -9.15 2.91 -11.22
C GLY A 796 -10.24 3.27 -10.21
N ASN A 797 -9.83 3.87 -9.09
CA ASN A 797 -10.70 4.30 -8.01
C ASN A 797 -10.59 5.81 -7.70
N ASP A 798 -9.78 6.55 -8.47
CA ASP A 798 -9.43 7.96 -8.27
C ASP A 798 -10.59 8.95 -8.45
N VAL A 799 -11.59 8.61 -9.27
CA VAL A 799 -12.75 9.48 -9.54
C VAL A 799 -13.86 9.13 -8.56
N ALA A 800 -14.25 10.04 -7.68
CA ALA A 800 -15.36 9.82 -6.76
C ALA A 800 -16.72 9.88 -7.47
N ALA A 801 -17.75 9.23 -6.90
CA ALA A 801 -19.07 9.14 -7.49
C ALA A 801 -20.20 9.05 -6.45
N ILE A 802 -21.43 9.28 -6.92
CA ILE A 802 -22.69 9.09 -6.20
C ILE A 802 -23.52 8.09 -7.01
N ASP A 803 -24.17 7.13 -6.35
CA ASP A 803 -25.17 6.28 -7.00
C ASP A 803 -26.48 7.07 -7.13
N VAL A 804 -26.90 7.31 -8.38
CA VAL A 804 -28.09 8.09 -8.72
C VAL A 804 -29.18 7.23 -9.36
N THR A 805 -29.02 5.90 -9.36
CA THR A 805 -29.98 4.95 -9.95
C THR A 805 -31.39 5.18 -9.42
N GLY A 806 -31.53 5.33 -8.11
CA GLY A 806 -32.80 5.60 -7.45
C GLY A 806 -33.41 6.97 -7.79
N GLU A 807 -32.61 7.98 -8.15
CA GLU A 807 -33.11 9.30 -8.59
C GLU A 807 -33.75 9.18 -9.98
N TYR A 808 -33.09 8.50 -10.91
CA TYR A 808 -33.62 8.21 -12.24
C TYR A 808 -34.90 7.38 -12.21
N LEU A 809 -34.94 6.31 -11.41
CA LEU A 809 -36.13 5.46 -11.28
C LEU A 809 -37.33 6.23 -10.70
N LYS A 810 -37.10 7.15 -9.74
CA LYS A 810 -38.13 8.06 -9.22
C LYS A 810 -38.65 9.02 -10.29
N LYS A 811 -37.77 9.63 -11.09
CA LYS A 811 -38.18 10.51 -12.21
C LYS A 811 -39.08 9.78 -13.21
N LEU A 812 -38.70 8.55 -13.60
CA LEU A 812 -39.48 7.73 -14.53
C LEU A 812 -40.84 7.36 -13.95
N ALA A 813 -40.91 7.00 -12.67
CA ALA A 813 -42.17 6.72 -11.98
C ALA A 813 -43.09 7.94 -11.91
N ALA A 814 -42.55 9.14 -11.63
CA ALA A 814 -43.32 10.39 -11.62
C ALA A 814 -43.89 10.70 -13.03
N LYS A 815 -43.05 10.65 -14.06
CA LYS A 815 -43.46 10.89 -15.46
C LYS A 815 -44.49 9.86 -15.97
N ALA A 816 -44.49 8.63 -15.41
CA ALA A 816 -45.51 7.63 -15.68
C ALA A 816 -46.84 7.92 -14.96
N ALA A 817 -46.80 8.48 -13.74
CA ALA A 817 -47.99 8.86 -12.97
C ALA A 817 -48.69 10.14 -13.49
N GLU A 818 -47.96 11.02 -14.19
CA GLU A 818 -48.49 12.24 -14.82
C GLU A 818 -49.26 11.98 -16.12
N LYS A 819 -49.12 10.80 -16.74
CA LYS A 819 -49.96 10.41 -17.88
C LYS A 819 -51.39 10.14 -17.39
N PRO A 820 -52.42 10.80 -17.96
CA PRO A 820 -53.80 10.45 -17.68
C PRO A 820 -54.06 8.98 -18.00
N ALA A 821 -54.85 8.31 -17.16
CA ALA A 821 -55.41 7.01 -17.54
C ALA A 821 -56.26 7.18 -18.81
N ASP A 822 -56.15 6.22 -19.74
CA ASP A 822 -56.90 6.26 -20.99
C ASP A 822 -58.41 6.50 -20.74
N PRO A 823 -59.07 7.36 -21.55
CA PRO A 823 -60.49 7.61 -21.38
C PRO A 823 -61.27 6.30 -21.53
N PRO A 824 -62.29 6.04 -20.69
CA PRO A 824 -63.01 4.77 -20.71
C PRO A 824 -63.61 4.53 -22.09
N ALA A 825 -63.35 3.33 -22.63
CA ALA A 825 -63.74 2.96 -23.99
C ALA A 825 -65.22 3.28 -24.26
N GLY A 826 -65.46 4.20 -25.19
CA GLY A 826 -66.78 4.72 -25.50
C GLY A 826 -67.70 3.63 -26.05
N LYS A 827 -68.84 3.42 -25.39
CA LYS A 827 -69.95 2.63 -25.93
C LYS A 827 -70.79 3.49 -26.89
N THR A 828 -70.78 3.14 -28.17
CA THR A 828 -71.88 3.34 -29.13
C THR A 828 -71.77 2.18 -30.13
N ASN A 829 -72.70 1.22 -30.15
CA ASN A 829 -74.04 1.29 -30.78
C ASN A 829 -73.98 1.69 -32.26
#